data_AF-A0A9P4WQ56-F1
#
_entry.id   AF-A0A9P4WQ56-F1
#
_cell.length_a   1.000
_cell.length_b   1.000
_cell.length_c   1.000
_cell.angle_alpha   90.00
_cell.angle_beta   90.00
_cell.angle_gamma   90.00
#
_symmetry.space_group_name_H-M   'P 1'
#
loop_
_entity.id
_entity.type
_entity.pdbx_description
1 polymer ?
#
loop_
_entity_poly.entity_id
_entity_poly.type
_entity_poly.pdbx_seq_one_letter_code
_entity_poly.pdbx_strand_id
1 'polypeptide(L)'
;MEGGLDVEAHAAQEEQPKQAGEEAETAEGNKFQKAIGAWRNIDLTSLIPQLDTVASDLVAHQRDTLTQRKELAQKTKDFRKLDDESKLSDIKGLLKSYQGFIDLISNQSKTVQASFFQLYSPLSEAPDPYPLLEASVDSLVTAEEVVPKLTAENERLQKTVASLTSQLEESERKLEQERTARKTVEDSRDSKIKEIEASWSAVLDEKKDNWESKEKSLEDKVESQERLLKELKANYEVSQRLGSGEEATGESSGATAAELEIVSSELERTSHRLAEVEARNEQLRLELAQTASAQAQHVAVEDDPAFLRLRSENSSLLRKLENARFEKDSERTRLETGSRNLEREIKSLKSEKEALREKVQKWSDYDNVKQELEVLKSIEFATGDDDDEATELALSQNGVAGKGKGETLEQLLLARNKKISNELTVLRVSHNDLQSRLEGLQEELSQTNMELEKSRALNETLEADLENVQQEASNTFDPSGRSVAGTHVSRYPQSSFAGTRRGRATSPTSSIISGFDNSSQNTLASLRAGEQVGGGSGILPMVTAQRDRFKKRNSELEAELQKSHATISSLRSEIGSLQKDNLDLYEKTRYVSSYNAHNRGPAASASSYGANPNPSTVQIGDNATDRYRSAYESNLSPFAAFRGRESARAMKRMHIFERMILRVTKFVLATRTSRNLFAAYLLGIHFMVFWMLFSTAGAHTGSTVGAAAGSAAGPIDVGPGDLWHKDTVDDRTS
;
A
#
# COMPACT_ATOMS: atom_id res chain seq x y z
N MET A 1 -8.75 -53.91 55.40
CA MET A 1 -7.75 -54.18 54.35
C MET A 1 -8.24 -53.48 53.11
N GLU A 2 -7.55 -52.56 52.45
CA GLU A 2 -6.22 -51.98 52.61
C GLU A 2 -6.08 -50.89 51.52
N GLY A 3 -5.47 -49.74 51.86
CA GLY A 3 -4.82 -48.69 51.02
C GLY A 3 -5.51 -48.14 49.76
N GLY A 4 -5.57 -46.84 49.45
CA GLY A 4 -4.85 -45.67 49.95
C GLY A 4 -4.35 -44.81 48.77
N LEU A 5 -4.72 -43.51 48.78
CA LEU A 5 -4.03 -42.32 48.21
C LEU A 5 -3.97 -42.17 46.67
N ASP A 6 -4.11 -41.00 46.01
CA ASP A 6 -4.50 -39.62 46.37
C ASP A 6 -4.73 -38.81 45.06
N VAL A 7 -5.81 -38.02 45.05
CA VAL A 7 -5.93 -36.58 44.71
C VAL A 7 -5.37 -36.01 43.39
N GLU A 8 -6.29 -35.81 42.44
CA GLU A 8 -6.79 -34.51 41.90
C GLU A 8 -5.90 -33.55 41.06
N ALA A 9 -6.60 -32.92 40.10
CA ALA A 9 -6.28 -31.74 39.27
C ALA A 9 -5.51 -31.94 37.95
N HIS A 10 -6.25 -31.93 36.82
CA HIS A 10 -5.88 -31.09 35.68
C HIS A 10 -7.10 -30.78 34.80
N ALA A 11 -7.47 -29.50 34.81
CA ALA A 11 -8.46 -28.88 33.97
C ALA A 11 -7.88 -28.47 32.60
N ALA A 12 -8.76 -28.48 31.60
CA ALA A 12 -8.84 -27.60 30.43
C ALA A 12 -7.53 -27.18 29.72
N GLN A 13 -7.27 -27.79 28.56
CA GLN A 13 -6.42 -27.24 27.50
C GLN A 13 -7.24 -26.25 26.66
N GLU A 14 -7.13 -24.96 26.98
CA GLU A 14 -7.41 -23.86 26.05
C GLU A 14 -6.13 -23.56 25.25
N GLU A 15 -6.26 -23.53 23.92
CA GLU A 15 -5.21 -23.06 23.01
C GLU A 15 -4.96 -21.55 23.24
N GLN A 16 -3.82 -21.23 23.84
CA GLN A 16 -3.34 -19.85 23.97
C GLN A 16 -2.84 -19.30 22.63
N PRO A 17 -3.15 -18.03 22.29
CA PRO A 17 -2.58 -17.35 21.15
C PRO A 17 -1.17 -16.83 21.49
N LYS A 18 -0.23 -16.97 20.52
CA LYS A 18 1.03 -16.22 20.35
C LYS A 18 1.51 -15.33 21.52
N GLN A 19 2.12 -15.93 22.56
CA GLN A 19 2.92 -15.21 23.57
C GLN A 19 4.43 -15.14 23.24
N ALA A 20 4.89 -15.76 22.14
CA ALA A 20 6.31 -15.78 21.78
C ALA A 20 6.88 -14.43 21.29
N GLY A 21 6.05 -13.40 21.09
CA GLY A 21 6.50 -12.05 20.69
C GLY A 21 6.85 -11.14 21.88
N GLU A 22 6.09 -11.24 22.98
CA GLU A 22 6.26 -10.36 24.15
C GLU A 22 7.46 -10.79 25.03
N GLU A 23 7.82 -12.08 25.05
CA GLU A 23 9.00 -12.55 25.78
C GLU A 23 10.33 -12.11 25.13
N ALA A 24 10.36 -11.90 23.81
CA ALA A 24 11.54 -11.43 23.10
C ALA A 24 11.80 -9.93 23.34
N GLU A 25 10.74 -9.11 23.30
CA GLU A 25 10.84 -7.66 23.56
C GLU A 25 11.21 -7.35 25.02
N THR A 26 10.70 -8.12 25.98
CA THR A 26 11.07 -7.99 27.41
C THR A 26 12.50 -8.46 27.69
N ALA A 27 12.97 -9.51 27.01
CA ALA A 27 14.36 -9.96 27.09
C ALA A 27 15.35 -8.97 26.47
N GLU A 28 14.99 -8.28 25.38
CA GLU A 28 15.80 -7.19 24.82
C GLU A 28 15.79 -5.96 25.72
N GLY A 29 14.62 -5.54 26.24
CA GLY A 29 14.52 -4.45 27.22
C GLY A 29 15.42 -4.64 28.44
N ASN A 30 15.55 -5.87 28.93
CA ASN A 30 16.48 -6.23 30.02
C ASN A 30 17.97 -6.08 29.61
N LYS A 31 18.33 -6.37 28.36
CA LYS A 31 19.70 -6.17 27.85
C LYS A 31 20.03 -4.68 27.68
N PHE A 32 19.10 -3.89 27.14
CA PHE A 32 19.24 -2.43 27.03
C PHE A 32 19.41 -1.77 28.40
N GLN A 33 18.56 -2.12 29.38
CA GLN A 33 18.69 -1.60 30.74
C GLN A 33 19.99 -2.02 31.42
N LYS A 34 20.42 -3.27 31.22
CA LYS A 34 21.70 -3.76 31.74
C LYS A 34 22.90 -3.05 31.11
N ALA A 35 22.84 -2.77 29.80
CA ALA A 35 23.85 -2.02 29.08
C ALA A 35 23.94 -0.57 29.57
N ILE A 36 22.81 0.11 29.72
CA ILE A 36 22.73 1.46 30.30
C ILE A 36 23.28 1.46 31.72
N GLY A 37 22.96 0.44 32.52
CA GLY A 37 23.51 0.26 33.87
C GLY A 37 25.03 0.13 33.88
N ALA A 38 25.62 -0.63 32.95
CA ALA A 38 27.07 -0.78 32.81
C ALA A 38 27.75 0.55 32.46
N TRP A 39 27.23 1.28 31.47
CA TRP A 39 27.76 2.60 31.08
C TRP A 39 27.58 3.66 32.17
N ARG A 40 26.51 3.57 32.96
CA ARG A 40 26.31 4.42 34.13
C ARG A 40 27.31 4.14 35.24
N ASN A 41 27.68 2.87 35.45
CA ASN A 41 28.66 2.48 36.45
C ASN A 41 30.10 2.85 36.06
N ILE A 42 30.40 2.90 34.75
CA ILE A 42 31.68 3.44 34.25
C ILE A 42 31.83 4.92 34.59
N ASP A 43 30.71 5.67 34.58
CA ASP A 43 30.65 7.10 34.87
C ASP A 43 31.81 7.90 34.25
N LEU A 44 31.77 8.02 32.92
CA LEU A 44 32.80 8.74 32.15
C LEU A 44 33.06 10.16 32.70
N THR A 45 32.06 10.79 33.31
CA THR A 45 32.14 12.12 33.91
C THR A 45 33.19 12.19 35.03
N SER A 46 33.26 11.16 35.88
CA SER A 46 34.23 11.10 36.97
C SER A 46 35.51 10.36 36.59
N LEU A 47 35.42 9.42 35.65
CA LEU A 47 36.57 8.64 35.16
C LEU A 47 37.57 9.47 34.36
N ILE A 48 37.09 10.40 33.51
CA ILE A 48 37.98 11.24 32.68
C ILE A 48 38.91 12.10 33.55
N PRO A 49 38.42 12.87 34.56
CA PRO A 49 39.30 13.62 35.47
C PRO A 49 40.29 12.75 36.25
N GLN A 50 39.90 11.53 36.65
CA GLN A 50 40.80 10.59 37.31
C GLN A 50 41.92 10.14 36.36
N LEU A 51 41.59 9.85 35.10
CA LEU A 51 42.56 9.47 34.08
C LEU A 51 43.50 10.63 33.72
N ASP A 52 43.01 11.87 33.69
CA ASP A 52 43.83 13.06 33.50
C ASP A 52 44.86 13.22 34.62
N THR A 53 44.46 12.92 35.86
CA THR A 53 45.37 12.92 37.02
C THR A 53 46.46 11.85 36.87
N VAL A 54 46.08 10.62 36.51
CA VAL A 54 47.02 9.52 36.25
C VAL A 54 47.97 9.84 35.08
N ALA A 55 47.47 10.49 34.03
CA ALA A 55 48.29 10.92 32.89
C ALA A 55 49.32 11.98 33.30
N SER A 56 48.91 12.95 34.13
CA SER A 56 49.83 13.92 34.73
C SER A 56 50.90 13.24 35.60
N ASP A 57 50.49 12.30 36.45
CA ASP A 57 51.42 11.55 37.31
C ASP A 57 52.40 10.70 36.49
N LEU A 58 51.94 10.10 35.39
CA LEU A 58 52.79 9.35 34.47
C LEU A 58 53.87 10.25 33.83
N VAL A 59 53.52 11.47 33.42
CA VAL A 59 54.48 12.44 32.89
C VAL A 59 55.49 12.85 33.96
N ALA A 60 55.03 13.07 35.20
CA ALA A 60 55.91 13.35 36.33
C ALA A 60 56.87 12.18 36.61
N HIS A 61 56.36 10.94 36.62
CA HIS A 61 57.15 9.72 36.78
C HIS A 61 58.21 9.54 35.68
N GLN A 62 57.87 9.83 34.42
CA GLN A 62 58.82 9.80 33.31
C GLN A 62 59.96 10.82 33.51
N ARG A 63 59.60 12.04 33.94
CA ARG A 63 60.58 13.10 34.24
C ARG A 63 61.50 12.68 35.40
N ASP A 64 60.93 12.17 36.48
CA ASP A 64 61.68 11.77 37.68
C ASP A 64 62.63 10.60 37.38
N THR A 65 62.17 9.60 36.63
CA THR A 65 63.00 8.48 36.17
C THR A 65 64.16 8.94 35.31
N LEU A 66 63.95 9.89 34.40
CA LEU A 66 65.02 10.46 33.57
C LEU A 66 66.04 11.23 34.42
N THR A 67 65.56 11.99 35.40
CA THR A 67 66.41 12.81 36.28
C THR A 67 67.25 11.93 37.21
N GLN A 68 66.63 10.94 37.87
CA GLN A 68 67.34 10.00 38.74
C GLN A 68 68.29 9.08 37.98
N ARG A 69 67.94 8.69 36.75
CA ARG A 69 68.86 7.92 35.88
C ARG A 69 70.13 8.72 35.56
N LYS A 70 70.00 10.02 35.27
CA LYS A 70 71.15 10.92 35.04
C LYS A 70 71.99 11.08 36.30
N GLU A 71 71.35 11.27 37.46
CA GLU A 71 72.04 11.38 38.75
C GLU A 71 72.79 10.10 39.11
N LEU A 72 72.18 8.93 38.88
CA LEU A 72 72.79 7.62 39.10
C LEU A 72 73.98 7.40 38.17
N ALA A 73 73.85 7.74 36.88
CA ALA A 73 74.95 7.65 35.92
C ALA A 73 76.13 8.56 36.34
N GLN A 74 75.85 9.75 36.85
CA GLN A 74 76.86 10.67 37.37
C GLN A 74 77.53 10.12 38.63
N LYS A 75 76.77 9.61 39.61
CA LYS A 75 77.29 8.94 40.82
C LYS A 75 78.17 7.74 40.47
N THR A 76 77.80 6.93 39.47
CA THR A 76 78.61 5.82 38.99
C THR A 76 79.90 6.30 38.32
N LYS A 77 79.85 7.40 37.56
CA LYS A 77 81.03 8.01 36.94
C LYS A 77 81.99 8.57 37.98
N ASP A 78 81.47 9.20 39.03
CA ASP A 78 82.28 9.79 40.10
C ASP A 78 82.86 8.71 41.02
N PHE A 79 82.11 7.66 41.34
CA PHE A 79 82.62 6.48 42.04
C PHE A 79 83.80 5.82 41.31
N ARG A 80 83.77 5.77 39.97
CA ARG A 80 84.87 5.20 39.17
C ARG A 80 86.17 6.00 39.28
N LYS A 81 86.11 7.29 39.62
CA LYS A 81 87.28 8.18 39.73
C LYS A 81 87.95 8.14 41.10
N LEU A 82 87.31 7.54 42.11
CA LEU A 82 87.85 7.42 43.47
C LEU A 82 89.06 6.47 43.52
N ASP A 83 89.89 6.63 44.55
CA ASP A 83 90.94 5.68 44.95
C ASP A 83 90.32 4.43 45.63
N ASP A 84 91.09 3.35 45.75
CA ASP A 84 90.53 2.05 46.15
C ASP A 84 90.10 1.98 47.63
N GLU A 85 90.68 2.81 48.51
CA GLU A 85 90.26 2.91 49.91
C GLU A 85 88.93 3.66 50.03
N SER A 86 88.78 4.78 49.30
CA SER A 86 87.52 5.54 49.20
C SER A 86 86.40 4.80 48.45
N LYS A 87 86.73 3.94 47.48
CA LYS A 87 85.72 3.08 46.82
C LYS A 87 85.09 2.11 47.81
N LEU A 88 85.86 1.59 48.76
CA LEU A 88 85.37 0.63 49.73
C LEU A 88 84.37 1.27 50.73
N SER A 89 84.54 2.56 51.04
CA SER A 89 83.58 3.32 51.85
C SER A 89 82.29 3.68 51.08
N ASP A 90 82.41 4.05 49.81
CA ASP A 90 81.32 4.67 49.05
C ASP A 90 80.44 3.65 48.30
N ILE A 91 80.90 2.40 48.13
CA ILE A 91 80.16 1.36 47.39
C ILE A 91 78.78 1.07 47.98
N LYS A 92 78.64 1.17 49.30
CA LYS A 92 77.35 1.00 49.99
C LYS A 92 76.37 2.12 49.65
N GLY A 93 76.87 3.35 49.50
CA GLY A 93 76.08 4.51 49.07
C GLY A 93 75.63 4.38 47.62
N LEU A 94 76.52 3.94 46.73
CA LEU A 94 76.21 3.70 45.33
C LEU A 94 75.16 2.59 45.17
N LEU A 95 75.34 1.44 45.85
CA LEU A 95 74.38 0.33 45.80
C LEU A 95 72.99 0.76 46.30
N LYS A 96 72.93 1.56 47.37
CA LYS A 96 71.68 2.11 47.90
C LYS A 96 71.00 3.06 46.90
N SER A 97 71.77 3.81 46.12
CA SER A 97 71.22 4.66 45.04
C SER A 97 70.68 3.86 43.86
N TYR A 98 71.34 2.74 43.47
CA TYR A 98 70.81 1.79 42.48
C TYR A 98 69.52 1.13 42.97
N GLN A 99 69.50 0.68 44.23
CA GLN A 99 68.31 0.09 44.85
C GLN A 99 67.15 1.09 44.87
N GLY A 100 67.38 2.34 45.28
CA GLY A 100 66.35 3.38 45.28
C GLY A 100 65.77 3.66 43.89
N PHE A 101 66.59 3.63 42.84
CA PHE A 101 66.12 3.79 41.46
C PHE A 101 65.30 2.59 40.97
N ILE A 102 65.71 1.36 41.33
CA ILE A 102 64.95 0.14 41.03
C ILE A 102 63.59 0.15 41.75
N ASP A 103 63.56 0.56 43.01
CA ASP A 103 62.34 0.68 43.81
C ASP A 103 61.41 1.75 43.22
N LEU A 104 61.96 2.89 42.78
CA LEU A 104 61.21 3.95 42.10
C LEU A 104 60.52 3.44 40.83
N ILE A 105 61.27 2.83 39.91
CA ILE A 105 60.70 2.29 38.65
C ILE A 105 59.69 1.17 38.95
N SER A 106 59.97 0.31 39.93
CA SER A 106 59.06 -0.77 40.30
C SER A 106 57.73 -0.24 40.85
N ASN A 107 57.77 0.80 41.66
CA ASN A 107 56.56 1.43 42.20
C ASN A 107 55.78 2.21 41.13
N GLN A 108 56.47 2.90 40.22
CA GLN A 108 55.84 3.53 39.07
C GLN A 108 55.14 2.50 38.18
N SER A 109 55.81 1.38 37.86
CA SER A 109 55.23 0.30 37.07
C SER A 109 53.99 -0.31 37.73
N LYS A 110 54.00 -0.50 39.05
CA LYS A 110 52.83 -1.00 39.80
C LYS A 110 51.67 -0.01 39.73
N THR A 111 51.94 1.29 39.85
CA THR A 111 50.92 2.35 39.78
C THR A 111 50.27 2.38 38.40
N VAL A 112 51.07 2.34 37.32
CA VAL A 112 50.56 2.30 35.95
C VAL A 112 49.73 1.04 35.68
N GLN A 113 50.18 -0.13 36.15
CA GLN A 113 49.42 -1.38 36.03
C GLN A 113 48.09 -1.32 36.78
N ALA A 114 48.09 -0.77 38.01
CA ALA A 114 46.87 -0.62 38.79
C ALA A 114 45.85 0.31 38.11
N SER A 115 46.30 1.47 37.61
CA SER A 115 45.43 2.40 36.88
C SER A 115 44.92 1.82 35.57
N PHE A 116 45.73 1.02 34.85
CA PHE A 116 45.30 0.32 33.66
C PHE A 116 44.16 -0.67 33.94
N PHE A 117 44.28 -1.50 34.98
CA PHE A 117 43.22 -2.45 35.33
C PHE A 117 41.95 -1.79 35.88
N GLN A 118 42.09 -0.66 36.59
CA GLN A 118 40.95 0.16 37.02
C GLN A 118 40.13 0.68 35.82
N LEU A 119 40.77 1.00 34.69
CA LEU A 119 40.09 1.42 33.46
C LEU A 119 39.60 0.23 32.63
N TYR A 120 40.43 -0.79 32.46
CA TYR A 120 40.16 -1.90 31.55
C TYR A 120 39.05 -2.82 32.05
N SER A 121 38.99 -3.13 33.36
CA SER A 121 38.00 -4.09 33.88
C SER A 121 36.56 -3.63 33.62
N PRO A 122 36.15 -2.40 34.00
CA PRO A 122 34.78 -1.93 33.75
C PRO A 122 34.49 -1.76 32.25
N LEU A 123 35.47 -1.30 31.47
CA LEU A 123 35.31 -1.09 30.03
C LEU A 123 35.16 -2.40 29.26
N SER A 124 35.84 -3.47 29.69
CA SER A 124 35.76 -4.80 29.07
C SER A 124 34.43 -5.51 29.35
N GLU A 125 33.76 -5.17 30.44
CA GLU A 125 32.45 -5.71 30.81
C GLU A 125 31.28 -4.92 30.19
N ALA A 126 31.54 -3.70 29.73
CA ALA A 126 30.52 -2.87 29.10
C ALA A 126 30.23 -3.32 27.65
N PRO A 127 28.95 -3.48 27.29
CA PRO A 127 28.56 -3.78 25.91
C PRO A 127 28.80 -2.57 25.01
N ASP A 128 29.04 -2.82 23.72
CA ASP A 128 29.22 -1.79 22.70
C ASP A 128 28.04 -0.77 22.70
N PRO A 129 28.30 0.55 22.79
CA PRO A 129 27.25 1.55 22.81
C PRO A 129 26.67 1.84 21.42
N TYR A 130 27.34 1.48 20.33
CA TYR A 130 26.90 1.81 18.97
C TYR A 130 25.51 1.23 18.63
N PRO A 131 25.23 -0.07 18.86
CA PRO A 131 23.90 -0.63 18.61
C PRO A 131 22.80 -0.01 19.49
N LEU A 132 23.15 0.44 20.70
CA LEU A 132 22.20 1.10 21.60
C LEU A 132 21.79 2.48 21.07
N LEU A 133 22.75 3.22 20.54
CA LEU A 133 22.53 4.53 19.94
C LEU A 133 21.76 4.41 18.62
N GLU A 134 22.09 3.44 17.79
CA GLU A 134 21.35 3.15 16.54
C GLU A 134 19.88 2.81 16.85
N ALA A 135 19.61 1.89 17.77
CA ALA A 135 18.25 1.55 18.18
C ALA A 135 17.50 2.74 18.82
N SER A 136 18.21 3.61 19.55
CA SER A 136 17.62 4.83 20.13
C SER A 136 17.25 5.85 19.05
N VAL A 137 18.08 6.00 18.01
CA VAL A 137 17.80 6.86 16.86
C VAL A 137 16.63 6.30 16.06
N ASP A 138 16.60 5.01 15.78
CA ASP A 138 15.49 4.36 15.09
C ASP A 138 14.18 4.47 15.87
N SER A 139 14.23 4.30 17.20
CA SER A 139 13.08 4.51 18.09
C SER A 139 12.61 5.96 18.08
N LEU A 140 13.52 6.93 18.04
CA LEU A 140 13.18 8.35 17.95
C LEU A 140 12.53 8.69 16.61
N VAL A 141 13.08 8.18 15.50
CA VAL A 141 12.54 8.39 14.15
C VAL A 141 11.17 7.75 14.00
N THR A 142 11.00 6.52 14.50
CA THR A 142 9.70 5.84 14.50
C THR A 142 8.69 6.56 15.39
N ALA A 143 9.08 7.07 16.56
CA ALA A 143 8.22 7.89 17.41
C ALA A 143 7.82 9.20 16.70
N GLU A 144 8.76 9.87 16.03
CA GLU A 144 8.50 11.09 15.26
C GLU A 144 7.49 10.85 14.11
N GLU A 145 7.52 9.68 13.48
CA GLU A 145 6.55 9.34 12.42
C GLU A 145 5.19 8.87 12.96
N VAL A 146 5.18 8.09 14.05
CA VAL A 146 3.97 7.39 14.55
C VAL A 146 3.13 8.29 15.46
N VAL A 147 3.75 9.07 16.34
CA VAL A 147 3.03 9.98 17.26
C VAL A 147 2.10 10.97 16.53
N PRO A 148 2.51 11.68 15.45
CA PRO A 148 1.60 12.57 14.74
C PRO A 148 0.44 11.83 14.05
N LYS A 149 0.67 10.59 13.59
CA LYS A 149 -0.40 9.78 12.98
C LYS A 149 -1.42 9.32 14.02
N LEU A 150 -0.96 8.84 15.17
CA LEU A 150 -1.81 8.42 16.28
C LEU A 150 -2.60 9.60 16.86
N THR A 151 -1.96 10.76 17.03
CA THR A 151 -2.65 11.97 17.52
C THR A 151 -3.70 12.46 16.52
N ALA A 152 -3.39 12.47 15.22
CA ALA A 152 -4.37 12.82 14.18
C ALA A 152 -5.54 11.82 14.11
N GLU A 153 -5.27 10.51 14.28
CA GLU A 153 -6.33 9.51 14.35
C GLU A 153 -7.18 9.66 15.61
N ASN A 154 -6.57 9.93 16.77
CA ASN A 154 -7.29 10.17 18.02
C ASN A 154 -8.18 11.42 17.89
N GLU A 155 -7.68 12.50 17.31
CA GLU A 155 -8.48 13.70 17.02
C GLU A 155 -9.64 13.39 16.06
N ARG A 156 -9.39 12.59 15.02
CA ARG A 156 -10.44 12.13 14.08
C ARG A 156 -11.49 11.29 14.81
N LEU A 157 -11.08 10.35 15.66
CA LEU A 157 -11.97 9.50 16.45
C LEU A 157 -12.80 10.34 17.42
N GLN A 158 -12.19 11.28 18.14
CA GLN A 158 -12.89 12.22 19.00
C GLN A 158 -13.92 13.06 18.24
N LYS A 159 -13.59 13.57 17.04
CA LYS A 159 -14.55 14.27 16.17
C LYS A 159 -15.70 13.37 15.73
N THR A 160 -15.43 12.11 15.38
CA THR A 160 -16.49 11.17 15.01
C THR A 160 -17.39 10.82 16.19
N VAL A 161 -16.83 10.63 17.39
CA VAL A 161 -17.61 10.38 18.61
C VAL A 161 -18.48 11.60 18.90
N ALA A 162 -17.93 12.81 18.90
CA ALA A 162 -18.70 14.04 19.10
C ALA A 162 -19.85 14.20 18.09
N SER A 163 -19.59 13.90 16.81
CA SER A 163 -20.63 13.92 15.77
C SER A 163 -21.71 12.87 15.99
N LEU A 164 -21.35 11.65 16.39
CA LEU A 164 -22.31 10.58 16.67
C LEU A 164 -23.12 10.88 17.93
N THR A 165 -22.50 11.41 18.97
CA THR A 165 -23.18 11.88 20.18
C THR A 165 -24.19 12.98 19.86
N SER A 166 -23.81 13.97 19.05
CA SER A 166 -24.74 15.03 18.62
C SER A 166 -25.91 14.49 17.78
N GLN A 167 -25.66 13.53 16.89
CA GLN A 167 -26.73 12.87 16.12
C GLN A 167 -27.66 12.06 17.02
N LEU A 168 -27.11 11.39 18.05
CA LEU A 168 -27.89 10.65 19.04
C LEU A 168 -28.78 11.61 19.83
N GLU A 169 -28.24 12.70 20.37
CA GLU A 169 -29.00 13.73 21.09
C GLU A 169 -30.11 14.35 20.21
N GLU A 170 -29.85 14.61 18.93
CA GLU A 170 -30.88 15.10 18.01
C GLU A 170 -31.98 14.06 17.78
N SER A 171 -31.61 12.78 17.67
CA SER A 171 -32.58 11.68 17.50
C SER A 171 -33.42 11.45 18.75
N GLU A 172 -32.82 11.52 19.94
CA GLU A 172 -33.51 11.43 21.23
C GLU A 172 -34.47 12.61 21.41
N ARG A 173 -34.02 13.82 21.05
CA ARG A 173 -34.89 15.01 21.07
C ARG A 173 -36.08 14.86 20.13
N LYS A 174 -35.88 14.34 18.91
CA LYS A 174 -36.99 14.07 17.96
C LYS A 174 -37.95 13.01 18.50
N LEU A 175 -37.43 11.96 19.12
CA LEU A 175 -38.24 10.91 19.75
C LEU A 175 -39.09 11.48 20.90
N GLU A 176 -38.51 12.35 21.73
CA GLU A 176 -39.24 12.98 22.84
C GLU A 176 -40.31 13.97 22.34
N GLN A 177 -40.02 14.71 21.27
CA GLN A 177 -41.02 15.54 20.58
C GLN A 177 -42.17 14.70 20.01
N GLU A 178 -41.88 13.52 19.46
CA GLU A 178 -42.89 12.63 18.92
C GLU A 178 -43.75 12.00 20.03
N ARG A 179 -43.14 11.59 21.14
CA ARG A 179 -43.83 11.10 22.34
C ARG A 179 -44.75 12.14 22.95
N THR A 180 -44.27 13.37 23.12
CA THR A 180 -45.08 14.48 23.64
C THR A 180 -46.22 14.83 22.69
N ALA A 181 -45.97 14.87 21.37
CA ALA A 181 -47.01 15.06 20.38
C ALA A 181 -48.07 13.94 20.42
N ARG A 182 -47.67 12.66 20.46
CA ARG A 182 -48.59 11.52 20.61
C ARG A 182 -49.45 11.66 21.87
N LYS A 183 -48.83 11.97 23.01
CA LYS A 183 -49.54 12.16 24.27
C LYS A 183 -50.56 13.29 24.19
N THR A 184 -50.21 14.44 23.60
CA THR A 184 -51.18 15.54 23.43
C THR A 184 -52.35 15.17 22.52
N VAL A 185 -52.12 14.36 21.48
CA VAL A 185 -53.18 13.86 20.61
C VAL A 185 -54.07 12.88 21.36
N GLU A 186 -53.49 11.96 22.13
CA GLU A 186 -54.21 11.02 22.99
C GLU A 186 -55.07 11.76 24.03
N ASP A 187 -54.49 12.69 24.78
CA ASP A 187 -55.20 13.53 25.75
C ASP A 187 -56.37 14.31 25.09
N SER A 188 -56.17 14.79 23.85
CA SER A 188 -57.23 15.48 23.08
C SER A 188 -58.33 14.55 22.56
N ARG A 189 -58.02 13.27 22.33
CA ARG A 189 -59.00 12.25 21.94
C ARG A 189 -59.78 11.81 23.16
N ASP A 190 -59.11 11.58 24.28
CA ASP A 190 -59.74 11.22 25.55
C ASP A 190 -60.68 12.32 26.05
N SER A 191 -60.31 13.60 25.89
CA SER A 191 -61.20 14.70 26.25
C SER A 191 -62.46 14.74 25.38
N LYS A 192 -62.33 14.54 24.06
CA LYS A 192 -63.48 14.43 23.14
C LYS A 192 -64.33 13.21 23.42
N ILE A 193 -63.73 12.06 23.73
CA ILE A 193 -64.47 10.85 24.11
C ILE A 193 -65.28 11.13 25.37
N LYS A 194 -64.68 11.72 26.41
CA LYS A 194 -65.39 12.11 27.64
C LYS A 194 -66.52 13.11 27.39
N GLU A 195 -66.32 14.10 26.52
CA GLU A 195 -67.38 15.05 26.14
C GLU A 195 -68.53 14.35 25.42
N ILE A 196 -68.21 13.44 24.49
CA ILE A 196 -69.21 12.63 23.78
C ILE A 196 -69.95 11.72 24.77
N GLU A 197 -69.25 10.99 25.63
CA GLU A 197 -69.84 10.15 26.68
C GLU A 197 -70.77 10.95 27.60
N ALA A 198 -70.36 12.14 28.04
CA ALA A 198 -71.18 13.03 28.86
C ALA A 198 -72.42 13.54 28.09
N SER A 199 -72.30 13.83 26.80
CA SER A 199 -73.44 14.23 25.97
C SER A 199 -74.44 13.08 25.79
N TRP A 200 -73.96 11.85 25.59
CA TRP A 200 -74.81 10.66 25.48
C TRP A 200 -75.46 10.30 26.81
N SER A 201 -74.75 10.42 27.93
CA SER A 201 -75.34 10.20 29.25
C SER A 201 -76.45 11.22 29.52
N ALA A 202 -76.24 12.50 29.20
CA ALA A 202 -77.25 13.54 29.35
C ALA A 202 -78.50 13.27 28.47
N VAL A 203 -78.31 12.83 27.22
CA VAL A 203 -79.43 12.45 26.33
C VAL A 203 -80.17 11.20 26.85
N LEU A 204 -79.46 10.23 27.40
CA LEU A 204 -80.07 9.04 28.00
C LEU A 204 -80.86 9.40 29.26
N ASP A 205 -80.33 10.27 30.11
CA ASP A 205 -81.01 10.77 31.30
C ASP A 205 -82.26 11.58 30.92
N GLU A 206 -82.18 12.50 29.95
CA GLU A 206 -83.34 13.24 29.46
C GLU A 206 -84.41 12.30 28.88
N LYS A 207 -84.01 11.28 28.11
CA LYS A 207 -84.96 10.28 27.60
C LYS A 207 -85.59 9.50 28.74
N LYS A 208 -84.81 9.10 29.74
CA LYS A 208 -85.31 8.39 30.92
C LYS A 208 -86.33 9.24 31.67
N ASP A 209 -86.02 10.51 31.93
CA ASP A 209 -86.92 11.46 32.60
C ASP A 209 -88.21 11.70 31.78
N ASN A 210 -88.11 11.77 30.45
CA ASN A 210 -89.28 11.88 29.58
C ASN A 210 -90.15 10.62 29.62
N TRP A 211 -89.54 9.43 29.62
CA TRP A 211 -90.28 8.18 29.78
C TRP A 211 -90.94 8.08 31.16
N GLU A 212 -90.25 8.46 32.23
CA GLU A 212 -90.79 8.52 33.59
C GLU A 212 -91.95 9.54 33.70
N SER A 213 -91.81 10.71 33.08
CA SER A 213 -92.88 11.71 33.00
C SER A 213 -94.09 11.20 32.22
N LYS A 214 -93.87 10.47 31.11
CA LYS A 214 -94.93 9.87 30.31
C LYS A 214 -95.62 8.73 31.05
N GLU A 215 -94.86 7.89 31.74
CA GLU A 215 -95.37 6.83 32.62
C GLU A 215 -96.27 7.44 33.69
N LYS A 216 -95.78 8.46 34.41
CA LYS A 216 -96.57 9.19 35.41
C LYS A 216 -97.83 9.82 34.82
N SER A 217 -97.76 10.45 33.64
CA SER A 217 -98.95 11.01 32.99
C SER A 217 -99.97 9.94 32.59
N LEU A 218 -99.51 8.75 32.20
CA LEU A 218 -100.39 7.62 31.92
C LEU A 218 -100.99 7.06 33.22
N GLU A 219 -100.21 6.96 34.30
CA GLU A 219 -100.71 6.59 35.63
C GLU A 219 -101.78 7.59 36.10
N ASP A 220 -101.54 8.90 36.03
CA ASP A 220 -102.51 9.94 36.39
C ASP A 220 -103.80 9.82 35.55
N LYS A 221 -103.68 9.52 34.24
CA LYS A 221 -104.83 9.28 33.36
C LYS A 221 -105.60 8.03 33.77
N VAL A 222 -104.92 6.93 34.06
CA VAL A 222 -105.56 5.70 34.55
C VAL A 222 -106.27 5.97 35.87
N GLU A 223 -105.63 6.66 36.82
CA GLU A 223 -106.24 7.02 38.10
C GLU A 223 -107.46 7.93 37.91
N SER A 224 -107.40 8.89 36.97
CA SER A 224 -108.55 9.74 36.61
C SER A 224 -109.69 8.94 35.97
N GLN A 225 -109.39 7.99 35.08
CA GLN A 225 -110.37 7.11 34.46
C GLN A 225 -110.98 6.15 35.49
N GLU A 226 -110.19 5.64 36.44
CA GLU A 226 -110.69 4.84 37.56
C GLU A 226 -111.62 5.65 38.46
N ARG A 227 -111.28 6.93 38.75
CA ARG A 227 -112.19 7.85 39.46
C ARG A 227 -113.49 8.08 38.68
N LEU A 228 -113.41 8.37 37.38
CA LEU A 228 -114.58 8.54 36.52
C LEU A 228 -115.44 7.27 36.43
N LEU A 229 -114.82 6.09 36.33
CA LEU A 229 -115.56 4.81 36.35
C LEU A 229 -116.22 4.56 37.71
N LYS A 230 -115.59 4.95 38.81
CA LYS A 230 -116.17 4.88 40.14
C LYS A 230 -117.35 5.84 40.28
N GLU A 231 -117.22 7.06 39.78
CA GLU A 231 -118.30 8.06 39.72
C GLU A 231 -119.42 7.62 38.78
N LEU A 232 -119.13 7.07 37.60
CA LEU A 232 -120.12 6.52 36.67
C LEU A 232 -120.84 5.31 37.26
N LYS A 233 -120.14 4.42 37.97
CA LYS A 233 -120.79 3.32 38.70
C LYS A 233 -121.72 3.86 39.79
N ALA A 234 -121.29 4.87 40.54
CA ALA A 234 -122.13 5.53 41.54
C ALA A 234 -123.32 6.25 40.89
N ASN A 235 -123.11 6.99 39.79
CA ASN A 235 -124.15 7.67 39.02
C ASN A 235 -125.08 6.70 38.31
N TYR A 236 -124.60 5.56 37.82
CA TYR A 236 -125.42 4.50 37.25
C TYR A 236 -126.25 3.83 38.34
N GLU A 237 -125.69 3.60 39.54
CA GLU A 237 -126.48 3.14 40.69
C GLU A 237 -127.56 4.17 41.08
N VAL A 238 -127.22 5.46 41.09
CA VAL A 238 -128.17 6.55 41.37
C VAL A 238 -129.20 6.69 40.24
N SER A 239 -128.81 6.64 38.97
CA SER A 239 -129.68 6.72 37.80
C SER A 239 -130.49 5.45 37.61
N GLN A 240 -130.05 4.29 38.10
CA GLN A 240 -130.87 3.08 38.16
C GLN A 240 -131.90 3.18 39.30
N ARG A 241 -131.57 3.92 40.37
CA ARG A 241 -132.54 4.30 41.43
C ARG A 241 -133.53 5.38 40.97
N LEU A 242 -133.15 6.25 40.04
CA LEU A 242 -133.98 7.35 39.50
C LEU A 242 -134.69 7.01 38.16
N GLY A 243 -134.13 6.11 37.36
CA GLY A 243 -134.56 5.76 35.99
C GLY A 243 -135.68 4.73 35.92
N SER A 244 -136.45 4.57 37.00
CA SER A 244 -137.77 3.94 36.95
C SER A 244 -138.89 4.95 36.66
N GLY A 245 -138.55 6.16 36.23
CA GLY A 245 -139.50 7.15 35.75
C GLY A 245 -138.91 8.00 34.64
N GLU A 246 -139.75 8.23 33.63
CA GLU A 246 -139.69 9.36 32.68
C GLU A 246 -139.08 9.08 31.29
N GLU A 247 -139.79 8.24 30.53
CA GLU A 247 -140.07 8.54 29.12
C GLU A 247 -140.95 9.80 29.05
N ALA A 248 -140.38 10.92 28.61
CA ALA A 248 -141.03 11.94 27.77
C ALA A 248 -140.25 13.25 27.86
N THR A 249 -139.70 13.72 26.75
CA THR A 249 -139.70 15.15 26.36
C THR A 249 -139.08 15.30 24.97
N GLY A 250 -139.94 15.23 23.94
CA GLY A 250 -139.61 15.42 22.54
C GLY A 250 -139.51 16.89 22.08
N GLU A 251 -139.18 17.83 22.96
CA GLU A 251 -139.14 19.27 22.63
C GLU A 251 -137.73 19.91 22.73
N SER A 252 -136.69 19.13 23.02
CA SER A 252 -135.28 19.58 23.02
C SER A 252 -134.62 19.57 21.61
N SER A 253 -135.24 18.88 20.65
CA SER A 253 -134.66 18.56 19.32
C SER A 253 -134.31 19.80 18.47
N GLY A 254 -135.06 20.91 18.60
CA GLY A 254 -134.84 22.12 17.80
C GLY A 254 -133.64 22.95 18.25
N ALA A 255 -133.39 23.04 19.56
CA ALA A 255 -132.19 23.70 20.10
C ALA A 255 -130.94 22.87 19.80
N THR A 256 -131.02 21.55 19.93
CA THR A 256 -129.92 20.65 19.55
C THR A 256 -129.62 20.68 18.05
N ALA A 257 -130.63 20.93 17.19
CA ALA A 257 -130.42 21.04 15.75
C ALA A 257 -129.68 22.33 15.37
N ALA A 258 -130.04 23.47 16.00
CA ALA A 258 -129.32 24.73 15.80
C ALA A 258 -127.90 24.70 16.38
N GLU A 259 -127.70 24.04 17.53
CA GLU A 259 -126.37 23.79 18.08
C GLU A 259 -125.54 22.86 17.19
N LEU A 260 -126.17 21.85 16.57
CA LEU A 260 -125.51 20.99 15.58
C LEU A 260 -125.09 21.75 14.32
N GLU A 261 -125.91 22.70 13.87
CA GLU A 261 -125.58 23.55 12.72
C GLU A 261 -124.45 24.54 13.04
N ILE A 262 -124.42 25.08 14.26
CA ILE A 262 -123.29 25.91 14.72
C ILE A 262 -122.02 25.05 14.81
N VAL A 263 -122.09 23.86 15.40
CA VAL A 263 -120.96 22.93 15.52
C VAL A 263 -120.49 22.43 14.15
N SER A 264 -121.39 22.17 13.20
CA SER A 264 -120.99 21.79 11.84
C SER A 264 -120.31 22.95 11.11
N SER A 265 -120.78 24.19 11.28
CA SER A 265 -120.14 25.36 10.70
C SER A 265 -118.76 25.64 11.33
N GLU A 266 -118.60 25.41 12.63
CA GLU A 266 -117.32 25.51 13.34
C GLU A 266 -116.37 24.36 12.92
N LEU A 267 -116.91 23.16 12.70
CA LEU A 267 -116.17 22.01 12.17
C LEU A 267 -115.68 22.27 10.74
N GLU A 268 -116.52 22.85 9.88
CA GLU A 268 -116.12 23.23 8.52
C GLU A 268 -115.03 24.31 8.53
N ARG A 269 -115.12 25.28 9.45
CA ARG A 269 -114.13 26.35 9.60
C ARG A 269 -112.79 25.85 10.15
N THR A 270 -112.83 24.93 11.13
CA THR A 270 -111.64 24.30 11.68
C THR A 270 -111.01 23.29 10.70
N SER A 271 -111.83 22.58 9.93
CA SER A 271 -111.38 21.70 8.83
C SER A 271 -110.68 22.51 7.74
N HIS A 272 -111.21 23.67 7.33
CA HIS A 272 -110.52 24.56 6.40
C HIS A 272 -109.17 25.05 6.95
N ARG A 273 -109.12 25.43 8.23
CA ARG A 273 -107.87 25.86 8.87
C ARG A 273 -106.86 24.72 8.97
N LEU A 274 -107.31 23.50 9.22
CA LEU A 274 -106.45 22.31 9.23
C LEU A 274 -105.84 22.07 7.85
N ALA A 275 -106.66 22.09 6.79
CA ALA A 275 -106.19 21.92 5.41
C ALA A 275 -105.17 23.01 5.01
N GLU A 276 -105.37 24.26 5.43
CA GLU A 276 -104.42 25.34 5.19
C GLU A 276 -103.10 25.13 5.94
N VAL A 277 -103.14 24.64 7.18
CA VAL A 277 -101.95 24.31 7.97
C VAL A 277 -101.21 23.10 7.38
N GLU A 278 -101.92 22.08 6.92
CA GLU A 278 -101.36 20.92 6.25
C GLU A 278 -100.66 21.31 4.94
N ALA A 279 -101.30 22.14 4.11
CA ALA A 279 -100.69 22.67 2.89
C ALA A 279 -99.43 23.50 3.17
N ARG A 280 -99.43 24.34 4.22
CA ARG A 280 -98.23 25.07 4.66
C ARG A 280 -97.14 24.15 5.17
N ASN A 281 -97.50 23.07 5.88
CA ASN A 281 -96.54 22.09 6.39
C ASN A 281 -95.90 21.32 5.24
N GLU A 282 -96.68 20.97 4.21
CA GLU A 282 -96.19 20.34 3.00
C GLU A 282 -95.29 21.28 2.19
N GLN A 283 -95.66 22.56 2.06
CA GLN A 283 -94.80 23.58 1.46
C GLN A 283 -93.48 23.75 2.22
N LEU A 284 -93.52 23.85 3.55
CA LEU A 284 -92.31 23.94 4.37
C LEU A 284 -91.46 22.68 4.24
N ARG A 285 -92.05 21.48 4.16
CA ARG A 285 -91.31 20.24 3.89
C ARG A 285 -90.65 20.24 2.52
N LEU A 286 -91.33 20.76 1.49
CA LEU A 286 -90.74 20.92 0.16
C LEU A 286 -89.60 21.94 0.17
N GLU A 287 -89.77 23.10 0.82
CA GLU A 287 -88.70 24.09 0.99
C GLU A 287 -87.51 23.53 1.80
N LEU A 288 -87.78 22.71 2.82
CA LEU A 288 -86.75 22.06 3.63
C LEU A 288 -86.03 20.95 2.84
N ALA A 289 -86.75 20.18 2.01
CA ALA A 289 -86.15 19.22 1.09
C ALA A 289 -85.31 19.93 0.00
N GLN A 290 -85.78 21.09 -0.48
CA GLN A 290 -85.09 21.87 -1.51
C GLN A 290 -83.86 22.59 -0.94
N THR A 291 -83.91 23.10 0.28
CA THR A 291 -82.75 23.66 1.00
C THR A 291 -81.77 22.59 1.46
N ALA A 292 -82.25 21.44 1.95
CA ALA A 292 -81.39 20.28 2.25
C ALA A 292 -80.71 19.75 0.97
N SER A 293 -81.42 19.73 -0.16
CA SER A 293 -80.85 19.42 -1.48
C SER A 293 -79.86 20.49 -1.96
N ALA A 294 -80.08 21.77 -1.65
CA ALA A 294 -79.16 22.85 -2.02
C ALA A 294 -77.89 22.85 -1.15
N GLN A 295 -77.99 22.48 0.13
CA GLN A 295 -76.84 22.27 1.02
C GLN A 295 -75.99 21.06 0.60
N ALA A 296 -76.55 20.12 -0.17
CA ALA A 296 -75.84 18.95 -0.69
C ALA A 296 -75.08 19.20 -2.00
N GLN A 297 -75.21 20.38 -2.64
CA GLN A 297 -74.34 20.80 -3.74
C GLN A 297 -73.10 21.53 -3.22
N HIS A 298 -72.40 20.93 -2.26
CA HIS A 298 -70.98 21.21 -2.14
C HIS A 298 -70.34 20.52 -3.35
N VAL A 299 -70.01 21.28 -4.41
CA VAL A 299 -69.06 20.77 -5.43
C VAL A 299 -67.89 20.25 -4.62
N ALA A 300 -67.60 18.95 -4.73
CA ALA A 300 -66.49 18.35 -4.00
C ALA A 300 -65.28 19.24 -4.26
N VAL A 301 -64.52 19.63 -3.23
CA VAL A 301 -63.39 20.57 -3.36
C VAL A 301 -62.40 20.10 -4.44
N GLU A 302 -62.42 18.80 -4.76
CA GLU A 302 -61.69 18.14 -5.84
C GLU A 302 -62.07 18.59 -7.27
N ASP A 303 -63.31 19.03 -7.49
CA ASP A 303 -63.88 19.47 -8.77
C ASP A 303 -63.91 21.00 -8.94
N ASP A 304 -63.44 21.77 -7.95
CA ASP A 304 -63.28 23.22 -8.08
C ASP A 304 -62.20 23.53 -9.13
N PRO A 305 -62.50 24.29 -10.20
CA PRO A 305 -61.52 24.66 -11.22
C PRO A 305 -60.29 25.38 -10.66
N ALA A 306 -60.42 26.12 -9.54
CA ALA A 306 -59.28 26.74 -8.87
C ALA A 306 -58.37 25.69 -8.20
N PHE A 307 -58.95 24.67 -7.58
CA PHE A 307 -58.23 23.56 -6.95
C PHE A 307 -57.49 22.70 -7.99
N LEU A 308 -58.14 22.37 -9.13
CA LEU A 308 -57.50 21.65 -10.23
C LEU A 308 -56.33 22.43 -10.84
N ARG A 309 -56.47 23.75 -11.01
CA ARG A 309 -55.37 24.61 -11.48
C ARG A 309 -54.21 24.58 -10.49
N LEU A 310 -54.48 24.74 -9.19
CA LEU A 310 -53.46 24.70 -8.14
C LEU A 310 -52.78 23.33 -8.04
N ARG A 311 -53.52 22.22 -8.24
CA ARG A 311 -52.95 20.87 -8.31
C ARG A 311 -52.03 20.71 -9.53
N SER A 312 -52.42 21.23 -10.68
CA SER A 312 -51.59 21.21 -11.89
C SER A 312 -50.33 22.07 -11.72
N GLU A 313 -50.44 23.25 -11.11
CA GLU A 313 -49.31 24.13 -10.79
C GLU A 313 -48.38 23.48 -9.77
N ASN A 314 -48.90 22.89 -8.70
CA ASN A 314 -48.10 22.12 -7.73
C ASN A 314 -47.39 20.94 -8.40
N SER A 315 -48.07 20.20 -9.30
CA SER A 315 -47.43 19.11 -10.04
C SER A 315 -46.29 19.60 -10.95
N SER A 316 -46.47 20.77 -11.58
CA SER A 316 -45.45 21.42 -12.41
C SER A 316 -44.28 21.92 -11.57
N LEU A 317 -44.55 22.54 -10.42
CA LEU A 317 -43.52 22.99 -9.47
C LEU A 317 -42.75 21.81 -8.88
N LEU A 318 -43.41 20.71 -8.55
CA LEU A 318 -42.77 19.47 -8.09
C LEU A 318 -41.83 18.92 -9.16
N ARG A 319 -42.25 18.87 -10.43
CA ARG A 319 -41.39 18.45 -11.55
C ARG A 319 -40.20 19.39 -11.75
N LYS A 320 -40.40 20.70 -11.66
CA LYS A 320 -39.30 21.69 -11.74
C LYS A 320 -38.31 21.51 -10.58
N LEU A 321 -38.82 21.25 -9.38
CA LEU A 321 -38.00 21.02 -8.19
C LEU A 321 -37.24 19.69 -8.28
N GLU A 322 -37.86 18.65 -8.83
CA GLU A 322 -37.20 17.37 -9.11
C GLU A 322 -36.11 17.51 -10.17
N ASN A 323 -36.38 18.23 -11.27
CA ASN A 323 -35.36 18.53 -12.28
C ASN A 323 -34.20 19.35 -11.71
N ALA A 324 -34.48 20.39 -10.91
CA ALA A 324 -33.45 21.20 -10.28
C ALA A 324 -32.61 20.38 -9.26
N ARG A 325 -33.24 19.45 -8.54
CA ARG A 325 -32.52 18.51 -7.67
C ARG A 325 -31.63 17.58 -8.47
N PHE A 326 -32.15 17.01 -9.57
CA PHE A 326 -31.37 16.14 -10.45
C PHE A 326 -30.18 16.87 -11.09
N GLU A 327 -30.37 18.10 -11.58
CA GLU A 327 -29.29 18.94 -12.11
C GLU A 327 -28.24 19.21 -11.04
N LYS A 328 -28.65 19.63 -9.84
CA LYS A 328 -27.72 19.84 -8.71
C LYS A 328 -26.96 18.58 -8.33
N ASP A 329 -27.61 17.42 -8.29
CA ASP A 329 -26.96 16.14 -7.99
C ASP A 329 -26.01 15.72 -9.12
N SER A 330 -26.36 16.00 -10.38
CA SER A 330 -25.50 15.75 -11.53
C SER A 330 -24.25 16.65 -11.51
N GLU A 331 -24.38 17.92 -11.15
CA GLU A 331 -23.25 18.84 -10.99
C GLU A 331 -22.39 18.45 -9.79
N ARG A 332 -23.02 18.09 -8.67
CA ARG A 332 -22.31 17.59 -7.47
C ARG A 332 -21.47 16.37 -7.81
N THR A 333 -22.03 15.40 -8.51
CA THR A 333 -21.31 14.18 -8.91
C THR A 333 -20.23 14.47 -9.94
N ARG A 334 -20.44 15.41 -10.87
CA ARG A 334 -19.40 15.89 -11.80
C ARG A 334 -18.23 16.56 -11.06
N LEU A 335 -18.51 17.43 -10.09
CA LEU A 335 -17.48 18.07 -9.26
C LEU A 335 -16.76 17.06 -8.36
N GLU A 336 -17.48 16.13 -7.74
CA GLU A 336 -16.90 15.07 -6.90
C GLU A 336 -15.99 14.12 -7.72
N THR A 337 -16.39 13.79 -8.94
CA THR A 337 -15.55 12.99 -9.86
C THR A 337 -14.34 13.79 -10.34
N GLY A 338 -14.49 15.08 -10.64
CA GLY A 338 -13.39 16.01 -10.93
C GLY A 338 -12.39 16.09 -9.79
N SER A 339 -12.85 16.31 -8.55
CA SER A 339 -12.02 16.35 -7.34
C SER A 339 -11.22 15.06 -7.16
N ARG A 340 -11.87 13.90 -7.29
CA ARG A 340 -11.20 12.59 -7.18
C ARG A 340 -10.17 12.35 -8.26
N ASN A 341 -10.38 12.87 -9.47
CA ASN A 341 -9.41 12.75 -10.56
C ASN A 341 -8.20 13.65 -10.29
N LEU A 342 -8.42 14.90 -9.89
CA LEU A 342 -7.35 15.82 -9.50
C LEU A 342 -6.55 15.30 -8.29
N GLU A 343 -7.20 14.72 -7.29
CA GLU A 343 -6.53 14.08 -6.14
C GLU A 343 -5.61 12.93 -6.57
N ARG A 344 -6.05 12.11 -7.55
CA ARG A 344 -5.21 11.03 -8.10
C ARG A 344 -4.04 11.58 -8.90
N GLU A 345 -4.25 12.61 -9.70
CA GLU A 345 -3.21 13.27 -10.47
C GLU A 345 -2.16 13.92 -9.55
N ILE A 346 -2.60 14.64 -8.51
CA ILE A 346 -1.72 15.18 -7.46
C ILE A 346 -0.92 14.07 -6.80
N LYS A 347 -1.55 12.92 -6.47
CA LYS A 347 -0.84 11.79 -5.88
C LYS A 347 0.22 11.21 -6.84
N SER A 348 -0.13 11.08 -8.12
CA SER A 348 0.79 10.61 -9.17
C SER A 348 1.98 11.56 -9.32
N LEU A 349 1.72 12.86 -9.48
CA LEU A 349 2.75 13.89 -9.60
C LEU A 349 3.63 13.98 -8.36
N LYS A 350 3.07 13.79 -7.15
CA LYS A 350 3.87 13.70 -5.92
C LYS A 350 4.80 12.49 -5.94
N SER A 351 4.31 11.32 -6.35
CA SER A 351 5.16 10.12 -6.46
C SER A 351 6.25 10.28 -7.51
N GLU A 352 5.96 10.92 -8.64
CA GLU A 352 6.94 11.22 -9.68
C GLU A 352 7.99 12.23 -9.20
N LYS A 353 7.56 13.29 -8.50
CA LYS A 353 8.46 14.26 -7.87
C LYS A 353 9.40 13.60 -6.88
N GLU A 354 8.89 12.67 -6.08
CA GLU A 354 9.72 11.95 -5.11
C GLU A 354 10.69 10.99 -5.78
N ALA A 355 10.24 10.26 -6.82
CA ALA A 355 11.13 9.43 -7.63
C ALA A 355 12.23 10.25 -8.35
N LEU A 356 11.90 11.45 -8.82
CA LEU A 356 12.88 12.37 -9.41
C LEU A 356 13.85 12.90 -8.36
N ARG A 357 13.38 13.25 -7.15
CA ARG A 357 14.26 13.62 -6.04
C ARG A 357 15.21 12.51 -5.65
N GLU A 358 14.72 11.28 -5.55
CA GLU A 358 15.56 10.12 -5.26
C GLU A 358 16.62 9.91 -6.35
N LYS A 359 16.26 10.08 -7.63
CA LYS A 359 17.23 10.04 -8.74
C LYS A 359 18.28 11.14 -8.65
N VAL A 360 17.88 12.37 -8.30
CA VAL A 360 18.82 13.48 -8.10
C VAL A 360 19.74 13.21 -6.92
N GLN A 361 19.22 12.66 -5.82
CA GLN A 361 20.01 12.29 -4.66
C GLN A 361 21.02 11.18 -5.01
N LYS A 362 20.63 10.21 -5.85
CA LYS A 362 21.56 9.18 -6.37
C LYS A 362 22.69 9.74 -7.23
N TRP A 363 22.58 10.98 -7.71
CA TRP A 363 23.62 11.65 -8.50
C TRP A 363 24.32 12.77 -7.72
N SER A 364 24.10 12.88 -6.41
CA SER A 364 24.74 13.91 -5.58
C SER A 364 26.25 13.74 -5.48
N ASP A 365 26.75 12.53 -5.74
CA ASP A 365 28.17 12.18 -5.77
C ASP A 365 28.86 12.54 -7.09
N TYR A 366 28.12 13.00 -8.11
CA TYR A 366 28.69 13.33 -9.42
C TYR A 366 29.81 14.36 -9.34
N ASP A 367 29.69 15.38 -8.48
CA ASP A 367 30.75 16.39 -8.31
C ASP A 367 31.98 15.81 -7.62
N ASN A 368 31.81 14.87 -6.67
CA ASN A 368 32.93 14.16 -6.03
C ASN A 368 33.63 13.23 -7.02
N VAL A 369 32.87 12.41 -7.76
CA VAL A 369 33.42 11.54 -8.81
C VAL A 369 34.13 12.37 -9.89
N LYS A 370 33.58 13.53 -10.25
CA LYS A 370 34.22 14.45 -11.20
C LYS A 370 35.51 15.06 -10.65
N GLN A 371 35.55 15.40 -9.36
CA GLN A 371 36.79 15.86 -8.71
C GLN A 371 37.81 14.74 -8.61
N GLU A 372 37.42 13.53 -8.20
CA GLU A 372 38.29 12.35 -8.16
C GLU A 372 38.83 12.01 -9.54
N LEU A 373 38.01 12.10 -10.60
CA LEU A 373 38.43 11.87 -11.98
C LEU A 373 39.34 13.00 -12.49
N GLU A 374 39.10 14.24 -12.08
CA GLU A 374 39.99 15.38 -12.37
C GLU A 374 41.34 15.24 -11.65
N VAL A 375 41.34 14.75 -10.41
CA VAL A 375 42.55 14.40 -9.66
C VAL A 375 43.27 13.22 -10.32
N LEU A 376 42.59 12.13 -10.64
CA LEU A 376 43.17 10.98 -11.35
C LEU A 376 43.72 11.39 -12.72
N LYS A 377 43.02 12.26 -13.45
CA LYS A 377 43.51 12.82 -14.72
C LYS A 377 44.73 13.70 -14.47
N SER A 378 44.75 14.52 -13.42
CA SER A 378 45.92 15.32 -13.09
C SER A 378 47.11 14.44 -12.70
N ILE A 379 46.90 13.35 -11.95
CA ILE A 379 47.94 12.39 -11.56
C ILE A 379 48.42 11.60 -12.77
N GLU A 380 47.54 11.03 -13.59
CA GLU A 380 47.90 10.25 -14.78
C GLU A 380 48.64 11.10 -15.82
N PHE A 381 48.33 12.40 -15.91
CA PHE A 381 49.02 13.30 -16.82
C PHE A 381 50.23 14.04 -16.20
N ALA A 382 50.35 14.13 -14.87
CA ALA A 382 51.51 14.72 -14.17
C ALA A 382 52.58 13.69 -13.79
N THR A 383 52.24 12.42 -13.59
CA THR A 383 53.20 11.35 -13.23
C THR A 383 54.00 10.81 -14.41
N GLY A 384 53.83 11.40 -15.60
CA GLY A 384 54.54 11.00 -16.82
C GLY A 384 55.81 11.78 -17.14
N ASP A 385 56.20 12.77 -16.35
CA ASP A 385 57.43 13.52 -16.59
C ASP A 385 57.90 14.23 -15.32
N ASP A 386 59.05 13.83 -14.81
CA ASP A 386 59.87 14.68 -13.97
C ASP A 386 60.12 15.99 -14.74
N ASP A 387 59.64 17.12 -14.20
CA ASP A 387 60.43 18.34 -14.13
C ASP A 387 59.72 19.34 -13.18
N ASP A 388 60.49 19.73 -12.16
CA ASP A 388 60.14 20.50 -10.96
C ASP A 388 59.59 21.93 -11.19
N GLU A 389 59.08 22.28 -12.37
CA GLU A 389 58.58 23.65 -12.65
C GLU A 389 57.05 23.79 -12.60
N ALA A 390 56.27 22.71 -12.72
CA ALA A 390 54.80 22.80 -12.72
C ALA A 390 54.18 22.83 -11.31
N THR A 391 54.92 22.39 -10.30
CA THR A 391 54.45 22.24 -8.92
C THR A 391 54.42 23.57 -8.15
N GLU A 392 55.15 24.60 -8.60
CA GLU A 392 55.20 25.90 -7.91
C GLU A 392 54.01 26.81 -8.25
N LEU A 393 53.35 26.62 -9.40
CA LEU A 393 52.23 27.47 -9.82
C LEU A 393 50.88 27.06 -9.21
N ALA A 394 50.74 25.79 -8.80
CA ALA A 394 49.50 25.25 -8.24
C ALA A 394 49.22 25.66 -6.77
N LEU A 395 50.23 26.17 -6.05
CA LEU A 395 50.11 26.62 -4.66
C LEU A 395 49.72 28.11 -4.52
N SER A 396 49.58 28.84 -5.63
CA SER A 396 49.38 30.30 -5.61
C SER A 396 47.93 30.77 -5.83
N GLN A 397 46.98 29.88 -6.13
CA GLN A 397 45.61 30.29 -6.48
C GLN A 397 44.57 29.69 -5.54
N ASN A 398 44.56 30.19 -4.31
CA ASN A 398 43.40 30.08 -3.44
C ASN A 398 42.45 31.24 -3.74
N GLY A 399 41.28 30.92 -4.30
CA GLY A 399 40.15 31.83 -4.42
C GLY A 399 39.98 32.47 -5.80
N VAL A 400 39.15 31.85 -6.65
CA VAL A 400 37.99 32.43 -7.33
C VAL A 400 37.39 31.33 -8.21
N ALA A 401 36.19 30.88 -7.84
CA ALA A 401 35.39 29.99 -8.65
C ALA A 401 34.85 30.75 -9.86
N GLY A 402 35.20 30.32 -11.08
CA GLY A 402 34.51 30.81 -12.28
C GLY A 402 35.22 30.53 -13.60
N LYS A 403 34.68 29.56 -14.36
CA LYS A 403 34.83 29.36 -15.81
C LYS A 403 36.27 29.24 -16.38
N GLY A 404 36.68 27.99 -16.64
CA GLY A 404 37.89 27.74 -17.45
C GLY A 404 38.22 26.27 -17.74
N LYS A 405 37.23 25.36 -17.89
CA LYS A 405 37.52 23.93 -18.18
C LYS A 405 38.06 23.65 -19.60
N GLY A 406 38.08 24.65 -20.48
CA GLY A 406 38.65 24.53 -21.83
C GLY A 406 40.16 24.77 -21.87
N GLU A 407 40.66 25.71 -21.07
CA GLU A 407 42.05 26.16 -21.14
C GLU A 407 43.03 25.11 -20.61
N THR A 408 42.65 24.32 -19.60
CA THR A 408 43.56 23.30 -19.03
C THR A 408 43.82 22.14 -19.99
N LEU A 409 42.82 21.65 -20.73
CA LEU A 409 43.01 20.57 -21.71
C LEU A 409 43.75 21.09 -22.95
N GLU A 410 43.41 22.28 -23.42
CA GLU A 410 44.03 22.88 -24.60
C GLU A 410 45.50 23.23 -24.32
N GLN A 411 45.82 23.72 -23.11
CA GLN A 411 47.17 24.01 -22.67
C GLN A 411 48.01 22.74 -22.46
N LEU A 412 47.42 21.65 -21.93
CA LEU A 412 48.10 20.36 -21.79
C LEU A 412 48.37 19.71 -23.16
N LEU A 413 47.43 19.84 -24.11
CA LEU A 413 47.60 19.37 -25.48
C LEU A 413 48.66 20.18 -26.23
N LEU A 414 48.71 21.50 -26.02
CA LEU A 414 49.77 22.35 -26.58
C LEU A 414 51.15 22.01 -26.00
N ALA A 415 51.25 21.76 -24.69
CA ALA A 415 52.50 21.33 -24.06
C ALA A 415 52.98 19.99 -24.61
N ARG A 416 52.08 19.00 -24.73
CA ARG A 416 52.40 17.69 -25.32
C ARG A 416 52.75 17.78 -26.81
N ASN A 417 52.08 18.65 -27.57
CA ASN A 417 52.40 18.86 -28.98
C ASN A 417 53.77 19.51 -29.17
N LYS A 418 54.13 20.47 -28.31
CA LYS A 418 55.49 21.07 -28.27
C LYS A 418 56.54 20.02 -27.88
N LYS A 419 56.28 19.18 -26.87
CA LYS A 419 57.20 18.10 -26.47
C LYS A 419 57.42 17.08 -27.58
N ILE A 420 56.36 16.58 -28.20
CA ILE A 420 56.46 15.64 -29.34
C ILE A 420 57.22 16.28 -30.50
N SER A 421 56.99 17.57 -30.78
CA SER A 421 57.72 18.29 -31.82
C SER A 421 59.21 18.38 -31.49
N ASN A 422 59.57 18.66 -30.24
CA ASN A 422 60.96 18.70 -29.78
C ASN A 422 61.63 17.32 -29.86
N GLU A 423 60.99 16.26 -29.35
CA GLU A 423 61.49 14.88 -29.46
C GLU A 423 61.69 14.47 -30.92
N LEU A 424 60.75 14.82 -31.80
CA LEU A 424 60.84 14.56 -33.22
C LEU A 424 62.00 15.32 -33.87
N THR A 425 62.30 16.56 -33.45
CA THR A 425 63.50 17.27 -33.90
C THR A 425 64.79 16.62 -33.41
N VAL A 426 64.85 16.17 -32.15
CA VAL A 426 66.04 15.49 -31.61
C VAL A 426 66.26 14.15 -32.32
N LEU A 427 65.20 13.37 -32.55
CA LEU A 427 65.28 12.11 -33.29
C LEU A 427 65.69 12.32 -34.75
N ARG A 428 65.24 13.41 -35.39
CA ARG A 428 65.72 13.77 -36.74
C ARG A 428 67.21 14.13 -36.75
N VAL A 429 67.67 14.89 -35.77
CA VAL A 429 69.10 15.26 -35.66
C VAL A 429 69.95 14.03 -35.38
N SER A 430 69.54 13.15 -34.46
CA SER A 430 70.28 11.92 -34.16
C SER A 430 70.27 10.93 -35.33
N HIS A 431 69.17 10.85 -36.08
CA HIS A 431 69.10 10.07 -37.30
C HIS A 431 70.08 10.57 -38.37
N ASN A 432 70.14 11.89 -38.58
CA ASN A 432 71.09 12.49 -39.51
C ASN A 432 72.56 12.29 -39.05
N ASP A 433 72.85 12.39 -37.76
CA ASP A 433 74.20 12.12 -37.22
C ASP A 433 74.59 10.64 -37.41
N LEU A 434 73.68 9.71 -37.10
CA LEU A 434 73.88 8.28 -37.36
C LEU A 434 74.07 7.97 -38.85
N GLN A 435 73.30 8.62 -39.72
CA GLN A 435 73.43 8.46 -41.17
C GLN A 435 74.78 8.99 -41.66
N SER A 436 75.22 10.17 -41.21
CA SER A 436 76.53 10.73 -41.54
C SER A 436 77.68 9.83 -41.06
N ARG A 437 77.56 9.24 -39.87
CA ARG A 437 78.54 8.24 -39.38
C ARG A 437 78.54 6.97 -40.23
N LEU A 438 77.38 6.53 -40.70
CA LEU A 438 77.27 5.36 -41.58
C LEU A 438 77.93 5.62 -42.93
N GLU A 439 77.69 6.79 -43.52
CA GLU A 439 78.32 7.23 -44.76
C GLU A 439 79.85 7.34 -44.60
N GLY A 440 80.33 7.92 -43.50
CA GLY A 440 81.77 7.97 -43.18
C GLY A 440 82.40 6.58 -43.02
N LEU A 441 81.75 5.67 -42.29
CA LEU A 441 82.24 4.29 -42.15
C LEU A 441 82.22 3.53 -43.48
N GLN A 442 81.26 3.79 -44.36
CA GLN A 442 81.24 3.21 -45.71
C GLN A 442 82.38 3.75 -46.57
N GLU A 443 82.69 5.05 -46.48
CA GLU A 443 83.81 5.66 -47.18
C GLU A 443 85.15 5.08 -46.68
N GLU A 444 85.35 4.98 -45.36
CA GLU A 444 86.53 4.33 -44.76
C GLU A 444 86.65 2.86 -45.18
N LEU A 445 85.55 2.10 -45.21
CA LEU A 445 85.55 0.72 -45.68
C LEU A 445 85.93 0.63 -47.16
N SER A 446 85.44 1.56 -47.99
CA SER A 446 85.80 1.62 -49.40
C SER A 446 87.29 1.95 -49.60
N GLN A 447 87.81 2.90 -48.83
CA GLN A 447 89.21 3.31 -48.88
C GLN A 447 90.14 2.18 -48.43
N THR A 448 89.84 1.54 -47.30
CA THR A 448 90.61 0.40 -46.81
C THR A 448 90.55 -0.79 -47.77
N ASN A 449 89.42 -1.02 -48.44
CA ASN A 449 89.31 -2.06 -49.46
C ASN A 449 90.13 -1.73 -50.71
N MET A 450 90.18 -0.47 -51.15
CA MET A 450 91.07 -0.03 -52.23
C MET A 450 92.55 -0.18 -51.85
N GLU A 451 92.93 0.18 -50.63
CA GLU A 451 94.29 0.01 -50.11
C GLU A 451 94.68 -1.47 -50.01
N LEU A 452 93.75 -2.33 -49.57
CA LEU A 452 93.93 -3.78 -49.55
C LEU A 452 94.13 -4.33 -50.96
N GLU A 453 93.32 -3.90 -51.93
CA GLU A 453 93.44 -4.36 -53.32
C GLU A 453 94.76 -3.89 -53.94
N LYS A 454 95.18 -2.65 -53.66
CA LYS A 454 96.51 -2.15 -54.05
C LYS A 454 97.64 -2.96 -53.43
N SER A 455 97.53 -3.32 -52.14
CA SER A 455 98.50 -4.18 -51.46
C SER A 455 98.52 -5.59 -52.04
N ARG A 456 97.36 -6.14 -52.43
CA ARG A 456 97.27 -7.45 -53.09
C ARG A 456 97.91 -7.43 -54.47
N ALA A 457 97.62 -6.42 -55.28
CA ALA A 457 98.25 -6.25 -56.59
C ALA A 457 99.78 -6.10 -56.45
N LEU A 458 100.26 -5.32 -55.47
CA LEU A 458 101.69 -5.22 -55.19
C LEU A 458 102.29 -6.55 -54.73
N ASN A 459 101.61 -7.30 -53.86
CA ASN A 459 102.06 -8.63 -53.46
C ASN A 459 102.07 -9.61 -54.63
N GLU A 460 101.07 -9.59 -55.51
CA GLU A 460 101.04 -10.42 -56.72
C GLU A 460 102.20 -10.06 -57.66
N THR A 461 102.52 -8.77 -57.83
CA THR A 461 103.72 -8.36 -58.58
C THR A 461 105.02 -8.82 -57.90
N LEU A 462 105.10 -8.74 -56.57
CA LEU A 462 106.28 -9.22 -55.82
C LEU A 462 106.39 -10.75 -55.88
N GLU A 463 105.28 -11.47 -55.84
CA GLU A 463 105.23 -12.92 -55.99
C GLU A 463 105.64 -13.32 -57.42
N ALA A 464 105.16 -12.63 -58.45
CA ALA A 464 105.58 -12.85 -59.84
C ALA A 464 107.07 -12.51 -60.05
N ASP A 465 107.57 -11.43 -59.46
CA ASP A 465 108.98 -11.05 -59.50
C ASP A 465 109.85 -12.06 -58.73
N LEU A 466 109.41 -12.54 -57.57
CA LEU A 466 110.09 -13.60 -56.82
C LEU A 466 110.04 -14.93 -57.55
N GLU A 467 108.94 -15.26 -58.23
CA GLU A 467 108.85 -16.43 -59.09
C GLU A 467 109.81 -16.30 -60.26
N ASN A 468 109.91 -15.14 -60.92
CA ASN A 468 110.90 -14.88 -61.96
C ASN A 468 112.33 -15.01 -61.40
N VAL A 469 112.63 -14.43 -60.23
CA VAL A 469 113.95 -14.54 -59.59
C VAL A 469 114.24 -15.98 -59.15
N GLN A 470 113.23 -16.75 -58.71
CA GLN A 470 113.40 -18.14 -58.31
C GLN A 470 113.50 -19.07 -59.52
N GLN A 471 112.79 -18.78 -60.60
CA GLN A 471 112.95 -19.44 -61.90
C GLN A 471 114.34 -19.12 -62.47
N GLU A 472 114.80 -17.88 -62.44
CA GLU A 472 116.17 -17.49 -62.79
C GLU A 472 117.20 -18.18 -61.86
N ALA A 473 117.01 -18.18 -60.55
CA ALA A 473 117.90 -18.86 -59.60
C ALA A 473 117.92 -20.38 -59.82
N SER A 474 116.79 -20.99 -60.18
CA SER A 474 116.69 -22.42 -60.51
C SER A 474 117.26 -22.76 -61.90
N ASN A 475 117.17 -21.85 -62.86
CA ASN A 475 117.74 -22.00 -64.21
C ASN A 475 119.24 -21.65 -64.26
N THR A 476 119.75 -20.90 -63.28
CA THR A 476 121.18 -20.53 -63.17
C THR A 476 121.97 -21.47 -62.25
N PHE A 477 121.29 -22.31 -61.44
CA PHE A 477 121.94 -23.30 -60.56
C PHE A 477 121.13 -24.62 -60.45
N ASP A 478 121.57 -25.65 -61.20
CA ASP A 478 121.14 -27.06 -61.08
C ASP A 478 121.68 -27.68 -59.75
N PRO A 479 121.00 -28.66 -59.13
CA PRO A 479 120.78 -28.74 -57.70
C PRO A 479 121.79 -29.68 -57.07
N SER A 480 122.88 -29.15 -56.54
CA SER A 480 123.86 -29.96 -55.81
C SER A 480 124.73 -29.12 -54.89
N GLY A 481 124.18 -28.76 -53.73
CA GLY A 481 125.03 -28.15 -52.71
C GLY A 481 124.31 -27.48 -51.56
N ARG A 482 124.27 -28.21 -50.44
CA ARG A 482 124.46 -27.69 -49.07
C ARG A 482 123.25 -27.04 -48.40
N SER A 483 122.76 -27.82 -47.44
CA SER A 483 122.30 -27.42 -46.12
C SER A 483 123.16 -26.34 -45.42
N VAL A 484 122.53 -25.70 -44.42
CA VAL A 484 123.10 -25.19 -43.14
C VAL A 484 123.13 -23.65 -42.94
N ALA A 485 122.34 -23.26 -41.92
CA ALA A 485 122.55 -22.19 -40.93
C ALA A 485 122.06 -20.75 -41.18
N GLY A 486 121.30 -20.27 -40.18
CA GLY A 486 121.14 -18.86 -39.83
C GLY A 486 119.69 -18.49 -39.42
N THR A 487 119.17 -18.89 -38.26
CA THR A 487 119.10 -18.08 -37.01
C THR A 487 118.38 -16.73 -37.22
N HIS A 488 117.19 -16.42 -36.68
CA HIS A 488 116.82 -16.13 -35.28
C HIS A 488 115.26 -16.10 -35.17
N VAL A 489 114.58 -16.80 -34.23
CA VAL A 489 114.17 -16.39 -32.85
C VAL A 489 113.39 -15.07 -32.84
N SER A 490 112.08 -15.01 -32.49
CA SER A 490 111.52 -15.09 -31.12
C SER A 490 110.05 -15.55 -31.11
N ARG A 491 109.65 -16.66 -30.46
CA ARG A 491 109.23 -16.80 -29.04
C ARG A 491 108.07 -15.88 -28.57
N TYR A 492 106.82 -16.41 -28.66
CA TYR A 492 105.64 -16.38 -27.73
C TYR A 492 105.20 -15.07 -27.01
N PRO A 493 103.91 -14.89 -26.57
CA PRO A 493 102.86 -15.91 -26.34
C PRO A 493 101.39 -15.58 -26.75
N GLN A 494 100.58 -16.65 -26.76
CA GLN A 494 99.14 -16.78 -26.43
C GLN A 494 98.26 -15.53 -26.20
N SER A 495 97.08 -15.51 -26.85
CA SER A 495 95.79 -15.67 -26.12
C SER A 495 94.59 -15.83 -27.06
N SER A 496 93.90 -16.97 -26.90
CA SER A 496 92.44 -17.13 -26.72
C SER A 496 91.49 -16.19 -27.48
N PHE A 497 90.70 -16.74 -28.43
CA PHE A 497 89.27 -17.02 -28.25
C PHE A 497 88.61 -17.38 -29.61
N ALA A 498 87.62 -18.27 -29.51
CA ALA A 498 86.83 -18.97 -30.52
C ALA A 498 86.24 -18.06 -31.62
N GLY A 499 85.88 -18.52 -32.82
CA GLY A 499 85.66 -19.86 -33.33
C GLY A 499 84.90 -19.76 -34.66
N THR A 500 85.59 -20.21 -35.70
CA THR A 500 85.19 -20.70 -37.03
C THR A 500 83.71 -21.01 -37.35
N ARG A 501 83.29 -20.53 -38.53
CA ARG A 501 82.75 -21.27 -39.70
C ARG A 501 82.12 -22.67 -39.52
N ARG A 502 81.01 -22.85 -40.28
CA ARG A 502 80.62 -23.99 -41.17
C ARG A 502 79.54 -25.00 -40.66
N GLY A 503 78.34 -24.90 -41.27
CA GLY A 503 77.69 -25.99 -42.04
C GLY A 503 76.95 -27.18 -41.37
N ARG A 504 75.65 -27.28 -41.72
CA ARG A 504 74.86 -28.48 -42.14
C ARG A 504 73.99 -29.27 -41.12
N ALA A 505 72.69 -29.38 -41.51
CA ALA A 505 71.63 -30.39 -41.23
C ALA A 505 71.14 -30.52 -39.77
N THR A 506 69.84 -30.61 -39.44
CA THR A 506 68.78 -31.53 -39.92
C THR A 506 67.36 -30.99 -39.59
N SER A 507 66.35 -31.29 -40.41
CA SER A 507 64.90 -31.30 -40.06
C SER A 507 64.48 -32.74 -39.67
N PRO A 508 63.21 -33.14 -39.35
CA PRO A 508 61.90 -32.44 -39.31
C PRO A 508 60.93 -32.90 -38.16
N THR A 509 59.63 -32.54 -38.26
CA THR A 509 58.41 -32.97 -37.49
C THR A 509 58.16 -32.23 -36.17
N SER A 510 56.98 -31.73 -35.82
CA SER A 510 55.60 -31.86 -36.29
C SER A 510 54.78 -30.63 -35.81
N SER A 511 53.93 -30.06 -36.65
CA SER A 511 52.93 -29.06 -36.21
C SER A 511 51.76 -29.00 -37.20
N ILE A 512 50.92 -30.03 -37.16
CA ILE A 512 49.51 -29.94 -37.57
C ILE A 512 48.72 -30.91 -36.69
N ILE A 513 47.61 -30.44 -36.11
CA ILE A 513 46.35 -31.16 -35.77
C ILE A 513 45.88 -30.98 -34.31
N SER A 514 44.61 -30.57 -34.25
CA SER A 514 43.62 -30.67 -33.15
C SER A 514 43.86 -29.80 -31.92
N GLY A 515 42.87 -29.09 -31.41
CA GLY A 515 41.44 -29.37 -31.44
C GLY A 515 40.97 -29.44 -29.98
N PHE A 516 39.92 -28.69 -29.68
CA PHE A 516 39.06 -28.74 -28.49
C PHE A 516 39.18 -30.01 -27.63
N ASP A 517 39.32 -29.87 -26.30
CA ASP A 517 38.18 -30.17 -25.41
C ASP A 517 38.34 -29.57 -24.00
N ASN A 518 37.17 -29.36 -23.42
CA ASN A 518 36.79 -28.83 -22.13
C ASN A 518 36.80 -29.92 -21.05
N SER A 519 37.49 -29.72 -19.93
CA SER A 519 37.07 -30.35 -18.66
C SER A 519 37.54 -29.57 -17.45
N SER A 520 36.55 -29.06 -16.73
CA SER A 520 36.54 -28.70 -15.32
C SER A 520 37.22 -29.77 -14.43
N GLN A 521 38.23 -29.36 -13.65
CA GLN A 521 38.41 -29.66 -12.21
C GLN A 521 39.80 -29.15 -11.74
N ASN A 522 39.86 -28.67 -10.49
CA ASN A 522 41.05 -28.29 -9.71
C ASN A 522 41.59 -26.85 -9.81
N THR A 523 40.79 -25.87 -9.38
CA THR A 523 41.24 -24.50 -9.04
C THR A 523 41.32 -24.25 -7.52
N LEU A 524 41.96 -25.15 -6.76
CA LEU A 524 42.22 -24.89 -5.33
C LEU A 524 43.67 -25.18 -4.90
N ALA A 525 44.45 -25.90 -5.71
CA ALA A 525 45.86 -26.18 -5.40
C ALA A 525 46.84 -25.10 -5.91
N SER A 526 46.45 -24.26 -6.87
CA SER A 526 47.35 -23.28 -7.50
C SER A 526 47.39 -21.90 -6.82
N LEU A 527 46.58 -21.67 -5.77
CA LEU A 527 46.56 -20.39 -5.03
C LEU A 527 47.47 -20.39 -3.78
N ARG A 528 48.14 -21.51 -3.47
CA ARG A 528 48.99 -21.65 -2.26
C ARG A 528 50.49 -21.47 -2.53
N ALA A 529 50.94 -21.53 -3.79
CA ALA A 529 52.33 -21.29 -4.13
C ALA A 529 52.49 -19.83 -4.59
N GLY A 530 52.82 -18.95 -3.64
CA GLY A 530 53.26 -17.60 -3.96
C GLY A 530 54.63 -17.66 -4.63
N GLU A 531 54.67 -17.48 -5.95
CA GLU A 531 55.91 -17.17 -6.64
C GLU A 531 55.64 -16.26 -7.85
N GLN A 532 56.44 -15.20 -7.93
CA GLN A 532 56.41 -14.19 -8.96
C GLN A 532 57.16 -14.71 -10.18
N VAL A 533 56.50 -14.83 -11.34
CA VAL A 533 57.21 -15.00 -12.62
C VAL A 533 56.53 -14.17 -13.71
N GLY A 534 57.30 -13.23 -14.25
CA GLY A 534 56.95 -12.46 -15.44
C GLY A 534 56.90 -13.35 -16.67
N GLY A 535 55.84 -13.16 -17.47
CA GLY A 535 55.64 -13.87 -18.72
C GLY A 535 54.19 -13.75 -19.22
N GLY A 536 53.84 -12.57 -19.74
CA GLY A 536 52.94 -12.34 -20.88
C GLY A 536 51.57 -13.04 -21.03
N SER A 537 51.11 -13.85 -20.09
CA SER A 537 49.79 -14.52 -20.10
C SER A 537 49.10 -14.30 -18.76
N GLY A 538 49.07 -13.03 -18.33
CA GLY A 538 48.28 -12.65 -17.17
C GLY A 538 46.82 -13.05 -17.39
N ILE A 539 46.10 -13.39 -16.33
CA ILE A 539 44.68 -13.72 -16.40
C ILE A 539 43.82 -12.50 -16.84
N LEU A 540 44.41 -11.30 -16.78
CA LEU A 540 43.76 -10.02 -17.05
C LEU A 540 43.27 -9.82 -18.49
N PRO A 541 44.04 -10.08 -19.57
CA PRO A 541 43.57 -9.96 -20.94
C PRO A 541 42.42 -10.94 -21.25
N MET A 542 42.44 -12.13 -20.63
CA MET A 542 41.35 -13.10 -20.79
C MET A 542 40.09 -12.67 -20.03
N VAL A 543 40.24 -12.19 -18.79
CA VAL A 543 39.12 -11.68 -17.98
C VAL A 543 38.53 -10.39 -18.58
N THR A 544 39.36 -9.50 -19.12
CA THR A 544 38.89 -8.30 -19.82
C THR A 544 38.17 -8.65 -21.12
N ALA A 545 38.71 -9.57 -21.92
CA ALA A 545 38.00 -10.06 -23.11
C ALA A 545 36.69 -10.77 -22.78
N GLN A 546 36.63 -11.55 -21.69
CA GLN A 546 35.39 -12.17 -21.21
C GLN A 546 34.39 -11.12 -20.73
N ARG A 547 34.83 -10.16 -19.91
CA ARG A 547 34.01 -9.03 -19.44
C ARG A 547 33.43 -8.25 -20.62
N ASP A 548 34.24 -7.97 -21.63
CA ASP A 548 33.80 -7.18 -22.78
C ASP A 548 32.83 -7.97 -23.67
N ARG A 549 33.00 -9.30 -23.79
CA ARG A 549 32.00 -10.19 -24.41
C ARG A 549 30.70 -10.24 -23.62
N PHE A 550 30.75 -10.30 -22.29
CA PHE A 550 29.54 -10.29 -21.44
C PHE A 550 28.84 -8.94 -21.50
N LYS A 551 29.58 -7.82 -21.49
CA LYS A 551 29.02 -6.48 -21.68
C LYS A 551 28.33 -6.37 -23.04
N LYS A 552 28.98 -6.85 -24.11
CA LYS A 552 28.39 -6.87 -25.46
C LYS A 552 27.12 -7.71 -25.49
N ARG A 553 27.16 -8.94 -24.95
CA ARG A 553 25.98 -9.82 -24.89
C ARG A 553 24.85 -9.23 -24.05
N ASN A 554 25.17 -8.55 -22.95
CA ASN A 554 24.16 -7.89 -22.13
C ASN A 554 23.53 -6.70 -22.88
N SER A 555 24.32 -5.90 -23.60
CA SER A 555 23.78 -4.83 -24.45
C SER A 555 22.92 -5.35 -25.60
N GLU A 556 23.29 -6.49 -26.20
CA GLU A 556 22.50 -7.15 -27.23
C GLU A 556 21.17 -7.70 -26.67
N LEU A 557 21.20 -8.31 -25.48
CA LEU A 557 20.00 -8.80 -24.79
C LEU A 557 19.08 -7.66 -24.35
N GLU A 558 19.64 -6.55 -23.85
CA GLU A 558 18.86 -5.34 -23.53
C GLU A 558 18.21 -4.74 -24.77
N ALA A 559 18.93 -4.70 -25.91
CA ALA A 559 18.37 -4.24 -27.18
C ALA A 559 17.27 -5.19 -27.71
N GLU A 560 17.46 -6.50 -27.60
CA GLU A 560 16.45 -7.50 -27.99
C GLU A 560 15.21 -7.45 -27.09
N LEU A 561 15.40 -7.23 -25.78
CA LEU A 561 14.32 -7.01 -24.83
C LEU A 561 13.55 -5.73 -25.17
N GLN A 562 14.23 -4.62 -25.42
CA GLN A 562 13.59 -3.36 -25.85
C GLN A 562 12.81 -3.55 -27.17
N LYS A 563 13.38 -4.27 -28.13
CA LYS A 563 12.69 -4.61 -29.39
C LYS A 563 11.45 -5.46 -29.15
N SER A 564 11.51 -6.45 -28.26
CA SER A 564 10.34 -7.27 -27.88
C SER A 564 9.25 -6.46 -27.19
N HIS A 565 9.62 -5.49 -26.34
CA HIS A 565 8.66 -4.60 -25.71
C HIS A 565 8.01 -3.65 -26.73
N ALA A 566 8.79 -3.15 -27.70
CA ALA A 566 8.27 -2.34 -28.77
C ALA A 566 7.28 -3.13 -29.66
N THR A 567 7.58 -4.39 -30.01
CA THR A 567 6.67 -5.23 -30.79
C THR A 567 5.41 -5.57 -30.00
N ILE A 568 5.51 -5.90 -28.70
CA ILE A 568 4.34 -6.12 -27.84
C ILE A 568 3.47 -4.86 -27.75
N SER A 569 4.08 -3.68 -27.64
CA SER A 569 3.32 -2.43 -27.58
C SER A 569 2.62 -2.13 -28.91
N SER A 570 3.30 -2.32 -30.03
CA SER A 570 2.72 -2.22 -31.38
C SER A 570 1.54 -3.17 -31.56
N LEU A 571 1.73 -4.46 -31.23
CA LEU A 571 0.68 -5.48 -31.34
C LEU A 571 -0.51 -5.18 -30.41
N ARG A 572 -0.28 -4.62 -29.22
CA ARG A 572 -1.37 -4.19 -28.33
C ARG A 572 -2.15 -3.01 -28.91
N SER A 573 -1.46 -2.04 -29.51
CA SER A 573 -2.12 -0.92 -30.19
C SER A 573 -2.92 -1.41 -31.40
N GLU A 574 -2.37 -2.34 -32.19
CA GLU A 574 -3.04 -2.94 -33.34
C GLU A 574 -4.25 -3.80 -32.93
N ILE A 575 -4.14 -4.59 -31.85
CA ILE A 575 -5.30 -5.29 -31.27
C ILE A 575 -6.36 -4.28 -30.83
N GLY A 576 -5.96 -3.16 -30.22
CA GLY A 576 -6.89 -2.10 -29.81
C GLY A 576 -7.59 -1.45 -31.00
N SER A 577 -6.88 -1.14 -32.09
CA SER A 577 -7.48 -0.59 -33.30
C SER A 577 -8.40 -1.62 -33.98
N LEU A 578 -7.95 -2.87 -34.13
CA LEU A 578 -8.77 -3.94 -34.70
C LEU A 578 -10.02 -4.23 -33.85
N GLN A 579 -9.94 -4.14 -32.52
CA GLN A 579 -11.12 -4.27 -31.66
C GLN A 579 -12.11 -3.14 -31.86
N LYS A 580 -11.63 -1.91 -32.01
CA LYS A 580 -12.45 -0.74 -32.30
C LYS A 580 -13.09 -0.83 -33.69
N ASP A 581 -12.32 -1.21 -34.69
CA ASP A 581 -12.78 -1.36 -36.06
C ASP A 581 -13.77 -2.52 -36.18
N ASN A 582 -13.55 -3.65 -35.50
CA ASN A 582 -14.52 -4.75 -35.44
C ASN A 582 -15.84 -4.34 -34.76
N LEU A 583 -15.77 -3.48 -33.73
CA LEU A 583 -16.96 -2.95 -33.06
C LEU A 583 -17.72 -1.97 -33.96
N ASP A 584 -17.02 -1.07 -34.67
CA ASP A 584 -17.61 -0.16 -35.67
C ASP A 584 -18.20 -0.93 -36.87
N LEU A 585 -17.55 -2.01 -37.31
CA LEU A 585 -18.08 -2.89 -38.35
C LEU A 585 -19.35 -3.62 -37.87
N TYR A 586 -19.38 -4.04 -36.60
CA TYR A 586 -20.55 -4.63 -35.97
C TYR A 586 -21.69 -3.62 -35.86
N GLU A 587 -21.40 -2.38 -35.47
CA GLU A 587 -22.35 -1.26 -35.49
C GLU A 587 -22.94 -1.07 -36.88
N LYS A 588 -22.10 -0.87 -37.89
CA LYS A 588 -22.52 -0.69 -39.29
C LYS A 588 -23.32 -1.87 -39.82
N THR A 589 -22.90 -3.10 -39.50
CA THR A 589 -23.64 -4.33 -39.90
C THR A 589 -25.00 -4.39 -39.21
N ARG A 590 -25.10 -3.99 -37.94
CA ARG A 590 -26.36 -3.90 -37.22
C ARG A 590 -27.25 -2.79 -37.76
N TYR A 591 -26.70 -1.63 -38.12
CA TYR A 591 -27.44 -0.54 -38.76
C TYR A 591 -27.93 -0.92 -40.16
N VAL A 592 -27.13 -1.61 -40.97
CA VAL A 592 -27.54 -2.10 -42.28
C VAL A 592 -28.56 -3.24 -42.15
N SER A 593 -28.40 -4.13 -41.17
CA SER A 593 -29.36 -5.19 -40.87
C SER A 593 -30.68 -4.64 -40.35
N SER A 594 -30.66 -3.63 -39.46
CA SER A 594 -31.86 -2.95 -38.98
C SER A 594 -32.53 -2.12 -40.07
N TYR A 595 -31.76 -1.48 -40.95
CA TYR A 595 -32.27 -0.75 -42.11
C TYR A 595 -32.87 -1.69 -43.17
N ASN A 596 -32.24 -2.82 -43.48
CA ASN A 596 -32.81 -3.86 -44.34
C ASN A 596 -34.04 -4.54 -43.73
N ALA A 597 -34.08 -4.71 -42.40
CA ALA A 597 -35.26 -5.18 -41.69
C ALA A 597 -36.40 -4.16 -41.71
N HIS A 598 -36.09 -2.86 -41.76
CA HIS A 598 -37.08 -1.78 -41.88
C HIS A 598 -37.62 -1.62 -43.32
N ASN A 599 -36.82 -1.97 -44.33
CA ASN A 599 -37.21 -1.92 -45.74
C ASN A 599 -38.00 -3.17 -46.20
N ARG A 600 -38.08 -4.22 -45.38
CA ARG A 600 -39.07 -5.29 -45.50
C ARG A 600 -40.24 -4.95 -44.58
N GLY A 601 -41.38 -4.58 -45.16
CA GLY A 601 -42.59 -4.18 -44.41
C GLY A 601 -43.07 -5.21 -43.37
N PRO A 602 -44.00 -4.81 -42.48
CA PRO A 602 -44.30 -5.55 -41.26
C PRO A 602 -45.13 -6.80 -41.58
N ALA A 603 -44.47 -7.95 -41.64
CA ALA A 603 -45.15 -9.24 -41.61
C ALA A 603 -44.39 -10.24 -40.74
N ALA A 604 -45.06 -10.59 -39.64
CA ALA A 604 -44.93 -11.79 -38.82
C ALA A 604 -43.63 -12.02 -38.01
N SER A 605 -43.82 -11.94 -36.69
CA SER A 605 -43.06 -12.70 -35.70
C SER A 605 -43.14 -14.20 -36.00
N ALA A 606 -42.04 -14.85 -36.37
CA ALA A 606 -41.83 -16.28 -36.18
C ALA A 606 -40.35 -16.67 -36.32
N SER A 607 -39.82 -17.35 -35.29
CA SER A 607 -38.71 -18.31 -35.34
C SER A 607 -37.36 -17.89 -35.94
N SER A 608 -36.37 -17.72 -35.06
CA SER A 608 -34.94 -17.51 -35.35
C SER A 608 -34.18 -18.76 -35.84
N TYR A 609 -34.81 -19.60 -36.65
CA TYR A 609 -34.13 -20.73 -37.32
C TYR A 609 -34.64 -20.84 -38.75
N GLY A 610 -33.92 -20.26 -39.69
CA GLY A 610 -34.22 -20.34 -41.12
C GLY A 610 -33.02 -19.91 -41.95
N ALA A 611 -32.46 -20.87 -42.69
CA ALA A 611 -31.34 -20.66 -43.61
C ALA A 611 -31.70 -19.60 -44.68
N ASN A 612 -30.82 -18.61 -44.84
CA ASN A 612 -30.94 -17.59 -45.88
C ASN A 612 -30.30 -18.11 -47.19
N PRO A 613 -30.94 -18.04 -48.37
CA PRO A 613 -30.51 -18.75 -49.58
C PRO A 613 -29.45 -17.99 -50.41
N ASN A 614 -28.63 -17.13 -49.79
CA ASN A 614 -27.63 -16.34 -50.51
C ASN A 614 -26.23 -16.96 -50.31
N PRO A 615 -25.59 -17.54 -51.35
CA PRO A 615 -24.39 -18.39 -51.21
C PRO A 615 -23.08 -17.63 -50.91
N SER A 616 -23.14 -16.33 -50.61
CA SER A 616 -21.99 -15.48 -50.33
C SER A 616 -21.97 -14.87 -48.93
N THR A 617 -22.93 -15.20 -48.05
CA THR A 617 -22.88 -14.75 -46.65
C THR A 617 -22.10 -15.77 -45.82
N VAL A 618 -20.89 -15.38 -45.40
CA VAL A 618 -20.09 -16.16 -44.45
C VAL A 618 -20.83 -16.16 -43.11
N GLN A 619 -21.28 -17.34 -42.65
CA GLN A 619 -21.79 -17.48 -41.29
C GLN A 619 -20.61 -17.37 -40.32
N ILE A 620 -20.40 -16.16 -39.81
CA ILE A 620 -19.45 -15.88 -38.74
C ILE A 620 -20.03 -16.50 -37.46
N GLY A 621 -19.28 -17.41 -36.84
CA GLY A 621 -19.74 -18.17 -35.67
C GLY A 621 -20.24 -17.29 -34.52
N ASP A 622 -21.39 -17.68 -33.98
CA ASP A 622 -22.21 -16.98 -32.97
C ASP A 622 -21.41 -16.44 -31.75
N ASN A 623 -20.35 -17.16 -31.36
CA ASN A 623 -19.52 -16.79 -30.22
C ASN A 623 -18.67 -15.52 -30.41
N ALA A 624 -18.29 -15.17 -31.65
CA ALA A 624 -17.53 -13.94 -31.90
C ALA A 624 -18.48 -12.74 -31.92
N THR A 625 -19.63 -12.89 -32.57
CA THR A 625 -20.68 -11.88 -32.65
C THR A 625 -21.25 -11.56 -31.27
N ASP A 626 -21.44 -12.56 -30.39
CA ASP A 626 -21.94 -12.33 -29.02
C ASP A 626 -20.96 -11.56 -28.12
N ARG A 627 -19.65 -11.75 -28.31
CA ARG A 627 -18.63 -10.97 -27.59
C ARG A 627 -18.63 -9.51 -28.01
N TYR A 628 -18.71 -9.23 -29.31
CA TYR A 628 -18.79 -7.85 -29.80
C TYR A 628 -20.16 -7.23 -29.53
N ARG A 629 -21.24 -8.02 -29.52
CA ARG A 629 -22.59 -7.59 -29.13
C ARG A 629 -22.66 -7.14 -27.68
N SER A 630 -22.11 -7.93 -26.76
CA SER A 630 -22.07 -7.58 -25.33
C SER A 630 -21.14 -6.40 -25.05
N ALA A 631 -20.00 -6.31 -25.74
CA ALA A 631 -19.12 -5.14 -25.69
C ALA A 631 -19.82 -3.87 -26.22
N TYR A 632 -20.60 -3.99 -27.29
CA TYR A 632 -21.40 -2.89 -27.83
C TYR A 632 -22.54 -2.48 -26.90
N GLU A 633 -23.34 -3.42 -26.38
CA GLU A 633 -24.49 -3.14 -25.50
C GLU A 633 -24.06 -2.57 -24.13
N SER A 634 -22.88 -2.97 -23.65
CA SER A 634 -22.28 -2.38 -22.45
C SER A 634 -21.74 -0.97 -22.67
N ASN A 635 -21.26 -0.64 -23.88
CA ASN A 635 -20.86 0.73 -24.24
C ASN A 635 -22.06 1.65 -24.56
N LEU A 636 -23.17 1.09 -25.05
CA LEU A 636 -24.38 1.85 -25.40
C LEU A 636 -25.24 2.22 -24.18
N SER A 637 -25.20 1.41 -23.11
CA SER A 637 -26.03 1.63 -21.92
C SER A 637 -25.23 2.22 -20.74
N PRO A 638 -25.29 3.56 -20.52
CA PRO A 638 -24.57 4.20 -19.40
C PRO A 638 -25.00 3.66 -18.03
N PHE A 639 -26.23 3.12 -17.93
CA PHE A 639 -26.76 2.51 -16.70
C PHE A 639 -26.24 1.09 -16.43
N ALA A 640 -25.89 0.30 -17.43
CA ALA A 640 -25.29 -1.02 -17.19
C ALA A 640 -23.84 -0.88 -16.72
N ALA A 641 -23.10 0.06 -17.32
CA ALA A 641 -21.76 0.44 -16.86
C ALA A 641 -21.80 1.00 -15.43
N PHE A 642 -22.84 1.77 -15.08
CA PHE A 642 -23.06 2.25 -13.72
C PHE A 642 -23.36 1.12 -12.72
N ARG A 643 -24.33 0.23 -13.00
CA ARG A 643 -24.63 -0.92 -12.14
C ARG A 643 -23.43 -1.88 -11.99
N GLY A 644 -22.65 -2.08 -13.05
CA GLY A 644 -21.41 -2.86 -13.02
C GLY A 644 -20.35 -2.25 -12.11
N ARG A 645 -20.15 -0.93 -12.19
CA ARG A 645 -19.19 -0.20 -11.33
C ARG A 645 -19.67 -0.10 -9.89
N GLU A 646 -20.97 0.05 -9.67
CA GLU A 646 -21.58 0.14 -8.34
C GLU A 646 -21.57 -1.21 -7.63
N SER A 647 -21.92 -2.30 -8.32
CA SER A 647 -21.80 -3.66 -7.77
C SER A 647 -20.34 -4.06 -7.50
N ALA A 648 -19.38 -3.64 -8.34
CA ALA A 648 -17.96 -3.83 -8.07
C ALA A 648 -17.45 -2.99 -6.87
N ARG A 649 -17.99 -1.78 -6.66
CA ARG A 649 -17.70 -0.95 -5.47
C ARG A 649 -18.32 -1.54 -4.21
N ALA A 650 -19.55 -2.05 -4.29
CA ALA A 650 -20.21 -2.76 -3.21
C ALA A 650 -19.38 -4.01 -2.82
N MET A 651 -18.96 -4.80 -3.81
CA MET A 651 -18.05 -5.92 -3.59
C MET A 651 -16.66 -5.52 -3.06
N LYS A 652 -16.23 -4.26 -3.20
CA LYS A 652 -14.97 -3.74 -2.62
C LYS A 652 -15.11 -3.18 -1.21
N ARG A 653 -16.33 -2.80 -0.81
CA ARG A 653 -16.64 -2.31 0.54
C ARG A 653 -16.92 -3.43 1.55
N MET A 654 -17.22 -4.64 1.09
CA MET A 654 -17.46 -5.81 1.94
C MET A 654 -16.17 -6.35 2.55
N HIS A 655 -16.25 -6.80 3.80
CA HIS A 655 -15.13 -7.35 4.54
C HIS A 655 -14.59 -8.65 3.89
N ILE A 656 -13.33 -9.02 4.13
CA ILE A 656 -12.69 -10.17 3.45
C ILE A 656 -13.46 -11.48 3.71
N PHE A 657 -13.96 -11.66 4.94
CA PHE A 657 -14.82 -12.80 5.30
C PHE A 657 -16.18 -12.77 4.58
N GLU A 658 -16.79 -11.60 4.47
CA GLU A 658 -18.05 -11.42 3.74
C GLU A 658 -17.89 -11.69 2.24
N ARG A 659 -16.73 -11.33 1.66
CA ARG A 659 -16.37 -11.67 0.27
C ARG A 659 -16.16 -13.17 0.09
N MET A 660 -15.56 -13.84 1.06
CA MET A 660 -15.41 -15.29 1.06
C MET A 660 -16.77 -15.97 1.14
N ILE A 661 -17.63 -15.53 2.06
CA ILE A 661 -19.01 -16.00 2.21
C ILE A 661 -19.78 -15.78 0.91
N LEU A 662 -19.78 -14.59 0.32
CA LEU A 662 -20.48 -14.31 -0.94
C LEU A 662 -19.95 -15.14 -2.11
N ARG A 663 -18.66 -15.48 -2.15
CA ARG A 663 -18.11 -16.41 -3.14
C ARG A 663 -18.61 -17.84 -2.90
N VAL A 664 -18.62 -18.29 -1.65
CA VAL A 664 -19.14 -19.60 -1.25
C VAL A 664 -20.65 -19.69 -1.52
N THR A 665 -21.42 -18.68 -1.14
CA THR A 665 -22.86 -18.56 -1.41
C THR A 665 -23.14 -18.54 -2.91
N LYS A 666 -22.41 -17.73 -3.70
CA LYS A 666 -22.57 -17.75 -5.17
C LYS A 666 -22.20 -19.11 -5.78
N PHE A 667 -21.17 -19.79 -5.27
CA PHE A 667 -20.79 -21.12 -5.72
C PHE A 667 -21.85 -22.19 -5.37
N VAL A 668 -22.44 -22.10 -4.18
CA VAL A 668 -23.52 -22.98 -3.70
C VAL A 668 -24.84 -22.72 -4.43
N LEU A 669 -25.08 -21.50 -4.89
CA LEU A 669 -26.30 -21.12 -5.63
C LEU A 669 -26.14 -21.17 -7.17
N ALA A 670 -24.92 -21.33 -7.68
CA ALA A 670 -24.66 -21.31 -9.12
C ALA A 670 -25.19 -22.53 -9.87
N THR A 671 -25.22 -23.71 -9.24
CA THR A 671 -25.65 -24.95 -9.90
C THR A 671 -26.74 -25.65 -9.11
N ARG A 672 -27.64 -26.33 -9.84
CA ARG A 672 -28.78 -27.04 -9.22
C ARG A 672 -28.32 -28.18 -8.30
N THR A 673 -27.17 -28.79 -8.60
CA THR A 673 -26.56 -29.86 -7.81
C THR A 673 -25.92 -29.35 -6.52
N SER A 674 -25.21 -28.21 -6.56
CA SER A 674 -24.62 -27.62 -5.35
C SER A 674 -25.69 -27.12 -4.37
N ARG A 675 -26.81 -26.59 -4.87
CA ARG A 675 -27.97 -26.22 -4.05
C ARG A 675 -28.57 -27.41 -3.31
N ASN A 676 -28.76 -28.53 -3.99
CA ASN A 676 -29.34 -29.73 -3.39
C ASN A 676 -28.39 -30.39 -2.36
N LEU A 677 -27.08 -30.41 -2.64
CA LEU A 677 -26.07 -30.90 -1.71
C LEU A 677 -25.99 -30.04 -0.43
N PHE A 678 -26.07 -28.71 -0.57
CA PHE A 678 -26.08 -27.82 0.58
C PHE A 678 -27.33 -27.96 1.45
N ALA A 679 -28.51 -28.14 0.82
CA ALA A 679 -29.74 -28.44 1.55
C ALA A 679 -29.66 -29.77 2.31
N ALA A 680 -29.11 -30.81 1.70
CA ALA A 680 -28.88 -32.10 2.36
C ALA A 680 -27.88 -32.00 3.52
N TYR A 681 -26.80 -31.21 3.35
CA TYR A 681 -25.83 -30.93 4.40
C TYR A 681 -26.45 -30.19 5.60
N LEU A 682 -27.25 -29.15 5.36
CA LEU A 682 -27.97 -28.44 6.43
C LEU A 682 -28.93 -29.36 7.17
N LEU A 683 -29.68 -30.20 6.45
CA LEU A 683 -30.60 -31.17 7.05
C LEU A 683 -29.83 -32.21 7.87
N GLY A 684 -28.67 -32.68 7.39
CA GLY A 684 -27.78 -33.58 8.11
C GLY A 684 -27.22 -32.98 9.41
N ILE A 685 -26.82 -31.70 9.40
CA ILE A 685 -26.40 -31.00 10.62
C ILE A 685 -27.56 -30.88 11.60
N HIS A 686 -28.74 -30.50 11.14
CA HIS A 686 -29.92 -30.41 12.03
C HIS A 686 -30.24 -31.77 12.63
N PHE A 687 -30.17 -32.86 11.84
CA PHE A 687 -30.36 -34.21 12.33
C PHE A 687 -29.29 -34.63 13.35
N MET A 688 -28.03 -34.27 13.12
CA MET A 688 -26.92 -34.55 14.03
C MET A 688 -27.04 -33.78 15.36
N VAL A 689 -27.42 -32.52 15.31
CA VAL A 689 -27.68 -31.69 16.50
C VAL A 689 -28.88 -32.24 17.27
N PHE A 690 -29.95 -32.61 16.58
CA PHE A 690 -31.13 -33.25 17.19
C PHE A 690 -30.77 -34.59 17.84
N TRP A 691 -29.95 -35.39 17.17
CA TRP A 691 -29.44 -36.66 17.69
C TRP A 691 -28.56 -36.45 18.92
N MET A 692 -27.68 -35.44 18.89
CA MET A 692 -26.82 -35.11 20.02
C MET A 692 -27.66 -34.65 21.22
N LEU A 693 -28.61 -33.74 21.02
CA LEU A 693 -29.56 -33.30 22.05
C LEU A 693 -30.41 -34.47 22.58
N PHE A 694 -30.86 -35.37 21.70
CA PHE A 694 -31.61 -36.57 22.11
C PHE A 694 -30.74 -37.55 22.92
N SER A 695 -29.47 -37.74 22.53
CA SER A 695 -28.53 -38.61 23.24
C SER A 695 -28.13 -38.04 24.61
N THR A 696 -27.96 -36.72 24.71
CA THR A 696 -27.65 -36.03 25.96
C THR A 696 -28.87 -35.96 26.87
N ALA A 697 -30.07 -35.70 26.32
CA ALA A 697 -31.32 -35.75 27.08
C ALA A 697 -31.63 -37.17 27.59
N GLY A 698 -31.37 -38.21 26.78
CA GLY A 698 -31.53 -39.61 27.18
C GLY A 698 -30.53 -40.06 28.27
N ALA A 699 -29.36 -39.43 28.35
CA ALA A 699 -28.37 -39.71 29.40
C ALA A 699 -28.71 -39.02 30.75
N HIS A 700 -29.46 -37.91 30.73
CA HIS A 700 -29.80 -37.14 31.95
C HIS A 700 -31.14 -37.52 32.61
N THR A 701 -32.00 -38.30 31.95
CA THR A 701 -33.25 -38.83 32.55
C THR A 701 -33.03 -40.03 33.47
N GLY A 702 -31.81 -40.58 33.56
CA GLY A 702 -31.47 -41.68 34.47
C GLY A 702 -30.89 -41.27 35.83
N SER A 703 -30.46 -40.01 36.02
CA SER A 703 -29.68 -39.60 37.19
C SER A 703 -30.31 -38.48 38.04
N THR A 704 -31.55 -38.08 37.77
CA THR A 704 -32.18 -36.89 38.41
C THR A 704 -33.54 -37.18 39.06
N VAL A 705 -33.79 -38.41 39.53
CA VAL A 705 -34.99 -38.75 40.33
C VAL A 705 -34.75 -38.61 41.84
N GLY A 706 -33.58 -38.17 42.29
CA GLY A 706 -33.24 -38.16 43.71
C GLY A 706 -32.51 -36.92 44.20
N ALA A 707 -33.15 -35.74 44.16
CA ALA A 707 -32.95 -34.69 45.18
C ALA A 707 -33.76 -33.44 44.86
N ALA A 708 -34.27 -32.81 45.91
CA ALA A 708 -34.88 -31.48 45.97
C ALA A 708 -36.35 -31.36 45.50
N ALA A 709 -37.21 -31.97 46.31
CA ALA A 709 -38.49 -31.37 46.65
C ALA A 709 -38.28 -30.01 47.34
N GLY A 710 -39.00 -28.96 46.92
CA GLY A 710 -38.99 -27.66 47.61
C GLY A 710 -39.67 -26.50 46.86
N SER A 711 -40.98 -26.36 47.06
CA SER A 711 -41.81 -25.14 46.98
C SER A 711 -42.02 -24.41 45.64
N ALA A 712 -43.10 -24.81 44.96
CA ALA A 712 -44.30 -24.04 44.56
C ALA A 712 -44.20 -22.54 44.19
N ALA A 713 -44.48 -22.24 42.92
CA ALA A 713 -45.42 -21.19 42.48
C ALA A 713 -45.92 -21.51 41.06
N GLY A 714 -47.25 -21.58 40.90
CA GLY A 714 -47.96 -21.87 39.65
C GLY A 714 -48.07 -20.66 38.70
N PRO A 715 -48.75 -20.83 37.55
CA PRO A 715 -48.31 -20.29 36.26
C PRO A 715 -48.99 -18.97 35.88
N ILE A 716 -48.31 -18.14 35.10
CA ILE A 716 -48.93 -17.07 34.30
C ILE A 716 -48.73 -17.41 32.82
N ASP A 717 -49.89 -17.57 32.19
CA ASP A 717 -50.18 -17.83 30.79
C ASP A 717 -49.73 -16.65 29.91
N VAL A 718 -48.98 -16.96 28.83
CA VAL A 718 -48.67 -16.01 27.75
C VAL A 718 -49.11 -16.67 26.45
N GLY A 719 -50.33 -16.33 26.03
CA GLY A 719 -50.90 -16.65 24.72
C GLY A 719 -50.24 -15.87 23.57
N PRO A 720 -50.56 -16.27 22.32
CA PRO A 720 -49.61 -16.31 21.21
C PRO A 720 -49.54 -15.04 20.37
N GLY A 721 -48.43 -14.91 19.66
CA GLY A 721 -48.20 -13.87 18.66
C GLY A 721 -49.09 -14.03 17.43
N ASP A 722 -49.37 -12.88 16.79
CA ASP A 722 -50.07 -12.84 15.52
C ASP A 722 -49.20 -12.25 14.41
N LEU A 723 -49.27 -12.96 13.29
CA LEU A 723 -48.49 -12.83 12.08
C LEU A 723 -48.94 -11.62 11.26
N TRP A 724 -47.99 -10.90 10.66
CA TRP A 724 -48.28 -10.05 9.49
C TRP A 724 -47.86 -10.79 8.22
N HIS A 725 -48.84 -11.47 7.63
CA HIS A 725 -48.77 -11.96 6.26
C HIS A 725 -49.09 -10.82 5.27
N LYS A 726 -48.46 -10.95 4.11
CA LYS A 726 -48.37 -10.00 3.01
C LYS A 726 -49.44 -10.32 1.98
N ASP A 727 -50.39 -9.42 1.77
CA ASP A 727 -51.43 -9.56 0.75
C ASP A 727 -50.90 -9.20 -0.65
N THR A 728 -50.95 -10.20 -1.52
CA THR A 728 -50.93 -10.08 -2.98
C THR A 728 -52.38 -10.00 -3.46
N VAL A 729 -52.74 -8.90 -4.11
CA VAL A 729 -54.00 -8.74 -4.84
C VAL A 729 -53.86 -9.46 -6.18
N ASP A 730 -54.58 -10.58 -6.34
CA ASP A 730 -54.92 -11.13 -7.65
C ASP A 730 -56.38 -10.78 -7.95
N ASP A 731 -56.52 -10.21 -9.14
CA ASP A 731 -57.71 -9.69 -9.76
C ASP A 731 -58.42 -10.84 -10.50
N ARG A 732 -59.70 -11.10 -10.20
CA ARG A 732 -60.70 -11.56 -11.20
C ARG A 732 -62.09 -11.81 -10.60
N THR A 733 -62.99 -10.98 -11.10
CA THR A 733 -64.45 -11.13 -11.16
C THR A 733 -64.90 -12.30 -12.02
N SER A 734 -65.75 -13.16 -11.46
CA SER A 734 -67.00 -13.68 -12.05
C SER A 734 -67.92 -14.12 -10.93
#